data_AF-A0AAI9ZT73-F1
#
_entry.id   AF-A0AAI9ZT73-F1
#
_cell.length_a   1.000
_cell.length_b   1.000
_cell.length_c   1.000
_cell.angle_alpha   90.00
_cell.angle_beta   90.00
_cell.angle_gamma   90.00
#
_symmetry.space_group_name_H-M   'P 1'
#
loop_
_entity.id
_entity.type
_entity.pdbx_description
1 polymer ?
#
loop_
_entity_poly.entity_id
_entity_poly.type
_entity_poly.pdbx_seq_one_letter_code
_entity_poly.pdbx_strand_id
1 'polypeptide(L)'
;MMTKTKQRTRVQVRTLPSYIPTVPPLQGEENINAAKEAAAFLEHFSSAILEGDWDAFGKLFTEKCFWKDHLTLTFDKRTIHTRDDVVAAWKTLSKARRPSAFSSEKDKDMDMDAVWARLGPVFATLDVPFTFRTEAPVSKCIGLAKLIPGPENQGWQICVLTTAVIELDQKPFGPLPRTTPSLIDPSQRGNPHAQGLPRLQDGNAVLDAVIVGGSCTGIANAIQLDAAGANVAVFDAEPQAGGNWSTKRYENVTLHHPAFMIQLPRFPVPEGYPNFLKGTDLTRYYSSAVQELGLPFFGGVAVLRNSWSEGEKIWTVQVKDVKTGEEMTLKVKNLVLANGFMVGNGNPRVPKLKGRELFTGPVQHTTEYRNPADYKGKRVLVVGVGNSAHDVAGNLASDPDVKSVTILQRSPTVLVDFATVAPILMMRYKGDIPVNTADFLQESLPVGMLRDMARAAIGAAVAGAEERSQALEGLGYAVRRDPCSMTQVFEERGSAFYVDQPGTFDLVFGGRIKIARGDAVGFVEEGVVVRDKETGNERVMEADGVVLATGYEVVDLPSRWRASGFVDEGTAGKLVNASAFGVDEEGEVPGLTTFSGHSNLYFAGIAISQARTSKPETSMTMSSKPLPKVERTTIAGSIEIPRILNGLWQLAGGHDQNIDVAAAANAMKPLIEAGLDGFDMADHYGPAELVIGHHNHNRTSPAHTPVTAFTKWCPAENGDKSFETAQAAVDLALERMGQTQIALMQYHVWDYTDDTYLRNLSHLRTLQQAGKIAHVGLTNVDAAHLELLLHSGYQIASNQVSCSVIDRRLTRGRMAGVCTRHSVGVLAYGTLLGGFLSEKWVGKPEPSDDGEGMNWSLRKYLRFIRVAGGWAAFQRVLKAVADVAKKHGASVAAVAARWVLDIPVVKAVIVGARLTSESGKYATDNLAAFGFSLDEDDRGRIEAAQEGLEDIPGDCGDEYRRPPFLTASGDLSQHLQEEESERDKVEGAIAKGKRVEFRSGGKWEPVAGYSRAVRFGNVIRVSGTTAGPPPELRPGLEVVGGTSARSQAVAALDTIEGSLKRSGGSMADVVRTRVMLRREEDVLEVSEAHGWAFKCHGIRPANTTVTAGLIGDEVLVEIEVEAEVGSGKSVLVIGEDRGVVQVAEARCTILVPKSGFHLT
;
A
#
# COMPACT_ATOMS: atom_id res chain seq x y z
N MET A 1 -5.20 16.02 30.07
CA MET A 1 -5.60 15.26 31.27
C MET A 1 -4.34 14.87 32.01
N MET A 2 -3.99 15.56 33.10
CA MET A 2 -2.85 15.18 33.94
C MET A 2 -3.37 14.32 35.09
N THR A 3 -3.28 13.00 34.98
CA THR A 3 -3.06 12.21 36.19
C THR A 3 -1.79 12.75 36.82
N LYS A 4 -1.80 13.14 38.09
CA LYS A 4 -0.59 13.52 38.82
C LYS A 4 0.40 12.36 38.69
N THR A 5 1.36 12.46 37.79
CA THR A 5 2.35 11.40 37.58
C THR A 5 3.16 11.34 38.87
N LYS A 6 3.00 10.25 39.62
CA LYS A 6 3.75 9.99 40.85
C LYS A 6 5.23 10.03 40.50
N GLN A 7 6.04 10.70 41.32
CA GLN A 7 7.49 10.67 41.14
C GLN A 7 7.97 9.22 41.19
N ARG A 8 8.62 8.76 40.12
CA ARG A 8 9.07 7.37 39.96
C ARG A 8 10.36 7.16 40.74
N THR A 9 10.28 6.43 41.84
CA THR A 9 11.45 6.03 42.64
C THR A 9 12.13 4.83 42.01
N ARG A 10 13.45 4.88 41.87
CA ARG A 10 14.24 3.76 41.34
C ARG A 10 14.41 2.67 42.40
N VAL A 11 14.19 1.42 41.99
CA VAL A 11 14.40 0.18 42.73
C VAL A 11 15.32 -0.76 41.94
N GLN A 12 15.80 -1.82 42.59
CA GLN A 12 16.62 -2.83 41.94
C GLN A 12 15.72 -3.85 41.22
N VAL A 13 16.11 -4.28 40.03
CA VAL A 13 15.40 -5.33 39.28
C VAL A 13 15.28 -6.61 40.10
N ARG A 14 16.29 -6.93 40.93
CA ARG A 14 16.22 -8.11 41.83
C ARG A 14 15.09 -8.06 42.86
N THR A 15 14.52 -6.89 43.17
CA THR A 15 13.42 -6.73 44.13
C THR A 15 12.04 -6.68 43.49
N LEU A 16 11.95 -6.66 42.15
CA LEU A 16 10.66 -6.62 41.47
C LEU A 16 9.82 -7.88 41.74
N PRO A 17 8.48 -7.74 41.83
CA PRO A 17 7.59 -8.88 41.89
C PRO A 17 7.69 -9.70 40.60
N SER A 18 7.59 -11.01 40.75
CA SER A 18 7.59 -11.96 39.64
C SER A 18 6.60 -13.07 39.97
N TYR A 19 5.64 -13.24 39.07
CA TYR A 19 4.60 -14.25 39.19
C TYR A 19 4.58 -15.07 37.91
N ILE A 20 5.36 -16.15 37.89
CA ILE A 20 5.32 -17.13 36.80
C ILE A 20 4.36 -18.23 37.23
N PRO A 21 3.14 -18.31 36.66
CA PRO A 21 2.20 -19.35 37.02
C PRO A 21 2.74 -20.72 36.62
N THR A 22 2.48 -21.72 37.46
CA THR A 22 2.85 -23.10 37.18
C THR A 22 1.72 -23.76 36.40
N VAL A 23 1.95 -23.99 35.11
CA VAL A 23 1.04 -24.71 34.20
C VAL A 23 1.75 -25.99 33.75
N PRO A 24 1.53 -27.13 34.44
CA PRO A 24 2.08 -28.41 34.01
C PRO A 24 1.51 -28.83 32.65
N PRO A 25 2.12 -29.80 31.95
CA PRO A 25 1.53 -30.41 30.77
C PRO A 25 0.09 -30.83 31.00
N LEU A 26 -0.83 -30.31 30.19
CA LEU A 26 -2.24 -30.70 30.27
C LEU A 26 -2.44 -31.95 29.42
N GLN A 27 -3.35 -32.83 29.84
CA GLN A 27 -3.71 -34.00 29.04
C GLN A 27 -4.37 -33.53 27.74
N GLY A 28 -3.75 -33.82 26.59
CA GLY A 28 -4.26 -33.41 25.27
C GLY A 28 -4.02 -31.94 24.94
N GLU A 29 -3.01 -31.28 25.53
CA GLU A 29 -2.70 -29.87 25.29
C GLU A 29 -2.43 -29.54 23.81
N GLU A 30 -1.93 -30.50 23.05
CA GLU A 30 -1.73 -30.42 21.61
C GLU A 30 -3.04 -30.30 20.80
N ASN A 31 -4.18 -30.62 21.42
CA ASN A 31 -5.50 -30.58 20.79
C ASN A 31 -6.30 -29.31 21.17
N ILE A 32 -5.70 -28.36 21.90
CA ILE A 32 -6.37 -27.10 22.25
C ILE A 32 -6.65 -26.30 20.98
N ASN A 33 -7.93 -26.04 20.71
CA ASN A 33 -8.35 -25.16 19.62
C ASN A 33 -8.20 -23.70 20.05
N ALA A 34 -6.98 -23.17 19.93
CA ALA A 34 -6.62 -21.82 20.37
C ALA A 34 -7.54 -20.73 19.79
N ALA A 35 -7.96 -20.85 18.54
CA ALA A 35 -8.85 -19.88 17.89
C ALA A 35 -10.25 -19.86 18.53
N LYS A 36 -10.82 -21.02 18.83
CA LYS A 36 -12.14 -21.13 19.48
C LYS A 36 -12.10 -20.55 20.90
N GLU A 37 -11.09 -20.92 21.68
CA GLU A 37 -10.92 -20.44 23.06
C GLU A 37 -10.66 -18.93 23.10
N ALA A 38 -9.88 -18.41 22.15
CA ALA A 38 -9.62 -16.98 22.00
C ALA A 38 -10.88 -16.17 21.68
N ALA A 39 -11.72 -16.65 20.75
CA ALA A 39 -12.97 -15.99 20.40
C ALA A 39 -13.92 -15.90 21.60
N ALA A 40 -14.09 -17.00 22.33
CA ALA A 40 -14.92 -17.05 23.54
C ALA A 40 -14.37 -16.13 24.65
N PHE A 41 -13.05 -16.08 24.84
CA PHE A 41 -12.44 -15.15 25.79
C PHE A 41 -12.68 -13.69 25.39
N LEU A 42 -12.47 -13.33 24.13
CA LEU A 42 -12.56 -11.94 23.68
C LEU A 42 -13.99 -11.39 23.75
N GLU A 43 -14.99 -12.24 23.51
CA GLU A 43 -16.40 -11.89 23.71
C GLU A 43 -16.68 -11.47 25.16
N HIS A 44 -16.29 -12.29 26.15
CA HIS A 44 -16.45 -11.96 27.56
C HIS A 44 -15.62 -10.73 27.99
N PHE A 45 -14.38 -10.64 27.51
CA PHE A 45 -13.48 -9.52 27.81
C PHE A 45 -14.05 -8.19 27.32
N SER A 46 -14.53 -8.16 26.07
CA SER A 46 -15.11 -6.95 25.47
C SER A 46 -16.45 -6.58 26.08
N SER A 47 -17.37 -7.54 26.30
CA SER A 47 -18.66 -7.29 26.95
C SER A 47 -18.49 -6.69 28.35
N ALA A 48 -17.63 -7.27 29.20
CA ALA A 48 -17.39 -6.76 30.55
C ALA A 48 -16.91 -5.30 30.57
N ILE A 49 -16.06 -4.91 29.62
CA ILE A 49 -15.57 -3.53 29.48
C ILE A 49 -16.68 -2.60 28.97
N LEU A 50 -17.40 -3.01 27.92
CA LEU A 50 -18.42 -2.18 27.25
C LEU A 50 -19.65 -1.94 28.12
N GLU A 51 -20.04 -2.94 28.91
CA GLU A 51 -21.17 -2.84 29.86
C GLU A 51 -20.75 -2.21 31.20
N GLY A 52 -19.44 -2.07 31.44
CA GLY A 52 -18.90 -1.57 32.70
C GLY A 52 -19.08 -2.53 33.87
N ASP A 53 -19.17 -3.84 33.60
CA ASP A 53 -19.20 -4.91 34.60
C ASP A 53 -17.78 -5.24 35.07
N TRP A 54 -17.31 -4.48 36.06
CA TRP A 54 -15.97 -4.63 36.63
C TRP A 54 -15.80 -5.90 37.48
N ASP A 55 -16.90 -6.52 37.93
CA ASP A 55 -16.85 -7.79 38.66
C ASP A 55 -16.64 -8.95 37.69
N ALA A 56 -17.35 -8.95 36.55
CA ALA A 56 -17.09 -9.88 35.45
C ALA A 56 -15.68 -9.69 34.87
N PHE A 57 -15.26 -8.45 34.65
CA PHE A 57 -13.91 -8.12 34.18
C PHE A 57 -12.85 -8.67 35.13
N GLY A 58 -13.02 -8.48 36.46
CA GLY A 58 -12.08 -8.97 37.46
C GLY A 58 -11.96 -10.50 37.50
N LYS A 59 -13.04 -11.25 37.23
CA LYS A 59 -13.02 -12.72 37.18
C LYS A 59 -12.17 -13.27 36.03
N LEU A 60 -11.93 -12.48 34.99
CA LEU A 60 -11.05 -12.84 33.86
C LEU A 60 -9.57 -12.82 34.23
N PHE A 61 -9.16 -12.31 35.39
CA PHE A 61 -7.75 -12.23 35.79
C PHE A 61 -7.44 -13.21 36.92
N THR A 62 -6.22 -13.75 36.93
CA THR A 62 -5.66 -14.41 38.12
C THR A 62 -5.51 -13.39 39.25
N GLU A 63 -5.40 -13.84 40.51
CA GLU A 63 -5.18 -12.90 41.64
C GLU A 63 -3.85 -12.15 41.47
N LYS A 64 -2.82 -12.92 41.07
CA LYS A 64 -1.50 -12.43 40.70
C LYS A 64 -1.40 -12.33 39.17
N CYS A 65 -1.69 -11.15 38.65
CA CYS A 65 -1.60 -10.82 37.23
C CYS A 65 -0.81 -9.53 37.00
N PHE A 66 -0.51 -9.26 35.74
CA PHE A 66 0.09 -8.00 35.30
C PHE A 66 -0.74 -7.38 34.17
N TRP A 67 -0.82 -6.05 34.16
CA TRP A 67 -1.21 -5.30 32.96
C TRP A 67 -0.11 -4.32 32.59
N LYS A 68 0.49 -4.54 31.43
CA LYS A 68 1.47 -3.64 30.84
C LYS A 68 0.82 -2.76 29.78
N ASP A 69 0.74 -1.47 30.08
CA ASP A 69 0.15 -0.49 29.18
C ASP A 69 1.25 0.35 28.52
N HIS A 70 1.26 0.33 27.20
CA HIS A 70 2.06 1.18 26.34
C HIS A 70 1.15 2.27 25.76
N LEU A 71 0.83 3.26 26.60
CA LEU A 71 0.14 4.50 26.24
C LEU A 71 -1.34 4.38 25.84
N THR A 72 -2.00 3.21 25.94
CA THR A 72 -3.40 3.07 25.47
C THR A 72 -4.39 3.78 26.37
N LEU A 73 -4.34 3.48 27.67
CA LEU A 73 -5.28 4.00 28.66
C LEU A 73 -4.61 4.94 29.65
N THR A 74 -3.36 4.64 30.03
CA THR A 74 -2.60 5.37 31.04
C THR A 74 -1.87 6.60 30.47
N PHE A 75 -1.64 6.65 29.16
CA PHE A 75 -0.84 7.68 28.48
C PHE A 75 0.59 7.81 29.04
N ASP A 76 1.08 6.75 29.65
CA ASP A 76 2.47 6.56 30.08
C ASP A 76 2.83 5.08 29.82
N LYS A 77 4.11 4.69 29.96
CA LYS A 77 4.48 3.27 30.01
C LYS A 77 4.37 2.80 31.45
N ARG A 78 3.47 1.85 31.71
CA ARG A 78 3.17 1.37 33.07
C ARG A 78 3.02 -0.15 33.10
N THR A 79 3.37 -0.73 34.24
CA THR A 79 3.10 -2.14 34.53
C THR A 79 2.38 -2.21 35.88
N ILE A 80 1.08 -2.46 35.84
CA ILE A 80 0.20 -2.53 37.02
C ILE A 80 0.11 -3.99 37.48
N HIS A 81 0.16 -4.20 38.79
CA HIS A 81 0.25 -5.51 39.42
C HIS A 81 -1.03 -5.85 40.15
N THR A 82 -1.41 -7.13 40.20
CA THR A 82 -2.61 -7.66 40.89
C THR A 82 -3.93 -7.34 40.18
N ARG A 83 -4.90 -8.23 40.39
CA ARG A 83 -6.25 -8.09 39.84
C ARG A 83 -6.90 -6.77 40.25
N ASP A 84 -6.87 -6.45 41.54
CA ASP A 84 -7.62 -5.32 42.10
C ASP A 84 -7.11 -3.99 41.55
N ASP A 85 -5.79 -3.81 41.46
CA ASP A 85 -5.22 -2.58 40.89
C ASP A 85 -5.48 -2.47 39.38
N VAL A 86 -5.44 -3.60 38.65
CA VAL A 86 -5.76 -3.62 37.21
C VAL A 86 -7.23 -3.24 37.00
N VAL A 87 -8.16 -3.86 37.72
CA VAL A 87 -9.59 -3.55 37.65
C VAL A 87 -9.85 -2.10 38.03
N ALA A 88 -9.24 -1.60 39.12
CA ALA A 88 -9.39 -0.21 39.54
C ALA A 88 -8.87 0.79 38.49
N ALA A 89 -7.75 0.48 37.86
CA ALA A 89 -7.17 1.30 36.80
C ALA A 89 -8.05 1.30 35.54
N TRP A 90 -8.46 0.13 35.04
CA TRP A 90 -9.38 0.02 33.89
C TRP A 90 -10.71 0.71 34.15
N LYS A 91 -11.31 0.53 35.34
CA LYS A 91 -12.55 1.18 35.76
C LYS A 91 -12.47 2.71 35.74
N THR A 92 -11.30 3.24 36.09
CA THR A 92 -11.06 4.68 36.12
C THR A 92 -10.77 5.21 34.71
N LEU A 93 -9.85 4.58 33.99
CA LEU A 93 -9.32 5.06 32.72
C LEU A 93 -10.32 4.86 31.57
N SER A 94 -11.13 3.80 31.60
CA SER A 94 -12.15 3.54 30.57
C SER A 94 -13.20 4.64 30.49
N LYS A 95 -13.48 5.37 31.58
CA LYS A 95 -14.38 6.53 31.56
C LYS A 95 -13.87 7.66 30.67
N ALA A 96 -12.56 7.90 30.71
CA ALA A 96 -11.91 8.95 29.92
C ALA A 96 -11.56 8.49 28.50
N ARG A 97 -11.21 7.21 28.35
CA ARG A 97 -10.61 6.67 27.12
C ARG A 97 -11.56 5.87 26.26
N ARG A 98 -12.67 5.37 26.82
CA ARG A 98 -13.75 4.66 26.15
C ARG A 98 -13.25 3.60 25.17
N PRO A 99 -12.53 2.56 25.67
CA PRO A 99 -12.07 1.48 24.82
C PRO A 99 -13.26 0.77 24.15
N SER A 100 -13.15 0.50 22.85
CA SER A 100 -14.24 -0.06 22.04
C SER A 100 -13.71 -0.82 20.82
N ALA A 101 -14.62 -1.38 20.01
CA ALA A 101 -14.28 -2.05 18.74
C ALA A 101 -13.22 -3.16 18.90
N PHE A 102 -13.38 -4.00 19.93
CA PHE A 102 -12.52 -5.15 20.14
C PHE A 102 -12.68 -6.18 19.02
N SER A 103 -11.59 -6.67 18.45
CA SER A 103 -11.62 -7.65 17.36
C SER A 103 -10.45 -8.63 17.45
N SER A 104 -10.73 -9.89 17.11
CA SER A 104 -9.73 -10.95 16.93
C SER A 104 -9.28 -11.09 15.48
N GLU A 105 -9.77 -10.25 14.57
CA GLU A 105 -9.34 -10.26 13.17
C GLU A 105 -7.86 -9.88 13.07
N LYS A 106 -7.13 -10.60 12.21
CA LYS A 106 -5.74 -10.28 11.92
C LYS A 106 -5.64 -8.90 11.30
N ASP A 107 -4.74 -8.12 11.86
CA ASP A 107 -4.35 -6.81 11.35
C ASP A 107 -2.85 -6.86 11.01
N LYS A 108 -2.41 -6.11 10.00
CA LYS A 108 -0.99 -6.02 9.61
C LYS A 108 -0.06 -5.65 10.78
N ASP A 109 -0.58 -4.95 11.79
CA ASP A 109 0.17 -4.50 12.97
C ASP A 109 0.17 -5.55 14.11
N MET A 110 -0.66 -6.58 14.01
CA MET A 110 -0.73 -7.75 14.89
C MET A 110 -0.94 -9.02 14.03
N ASP A 111 0.06 -9.37 13.25
CA ASP A 111 0.02 -10.55 12.37
C ASP A 111 0.44 -11.81 13.13
N MET A 112 -0.50 -12.32 13.93
CA MET A 112 -0.34 -13.50 14.77
C MET A 112 -1.70 -14.15 15.02
N ASP A 113 -1.77 -15.48 14.95
CA ASP A 113 -2.92 -16.25 15.42
C ASP A 113 -2.88 -16.46 16.93
N ALA A 114 -4.04 -16.72 17.52
CA ALA A 114 -4.08 -17.25 18.88
C ALA A 114 -3.32 -18.58 18.94
N VAL A 115 -2.42 -18.73 19.93
CA VAL A 115 -1.53 -19.89 20.01
C VAL A 115 -1.37 -20.37 21.45
N TRP A 116 -1.38 -21.70 21.62
CA TRP A 116 -0.92 -22.33 22.86
C TRP A 116 0.61 -22.39 22.86
N ALA A 117 1.25 -21.56 23.69
CA ALA A 117 2.69 -21.40 23.73
C ALA A 117 3.28 -21.94 25.04
N ARG A 118 4.11 -22.98 24.94
CA ARG A 118 4.91 -23.49 26.07
C ARG A 118 6.27 -22.80 26.11
N LEU A 119 6.49 -21.98 27.13
CA LEU A 119 7.70 -21.17 27.32
C LEU A 119 8.71 -21.82 28.28
N GLY A 120 8.39 -23.00 28.81
CA GLY A 120 9.27 -23.84 29.62
C GLY A 120 8.53 -25.08 30.16
N PRO A 121 9.19 -25.90 30.99
CA PRO A 121 8.60 -27.14 31.52
C PRO A 121 7.33 -26.91 32.34
N VAL A 122 7.22 -25.75 32.98
CA VAL A 122 6.15 -25.42 33.95
C VAL A 122 5.40 -24.14 33.61
N PHE A 123 5.61 -23.55 32.44
CA PHE A 123 4.92 -22.32 32.05
C PHE A 123 4.43 -22.41 30.60
N ALA A 124 3.12 -22.36 30.44
CA ALA A 124 2.42 -22.34 29.17
C ALA A 124 1.26 -21.35 29.24
N THR A 125 1.00 -20.64 28.14
CA THR A 125 -0.09 -19.69 28.02
C THR A 125 -0.83 -19.86 26.70
N LEU A 126 -2.14 -19.63 26.72
CA LEU A 126 -2.89 -19.34 25.50
C LEU A 126 -2.71 -17.84 25.23
N ASP A 127 -1.94 -17.53 24.20
CA ASP A 127 -1.67 -16.17 23.76
C ASP A 127 -2.80 -15.73 22.82
N VAL A 128 -3.60 -14.74 23.24
CA VAL A 128 -4.75 -14.22 22.50
C VAL A 128 -4.48 -12.78 22.03
N PRO A 129 -4.12 -12.58 20.75
CA PRO A 129 -3.99 -11.26 20.17
C PRO A 129 -5.37 -10.65 19.88
N PHE A 130 -5.48 -9.33 20.02
CA PHE A 130 -6.70 -8.59 19.66
C PHE A 130 -6.36 -7.14 19.28
N THR A 131 -7.29 -6.47 18.60
CA THR A 131 -7.24 -5.03 18.32
C THR A 131 -8.40 -4.33 19.02
N PHE A 132 -8.26 -3.04 19.29
CA PHE A 132 -9.33 -2.19 19.83
C PHE A 132 -9.07 -0.71 19.53
N ARG A 133 -10.02 0.17 19.87
CA ARG A 133 -9.90 1.62 19.74
C ARG A 133 -10.09 2.34 21.06
N THR A 134 -9.56 3.56 21.17
CA THR A 134 -9.87 4.53 22.26
C THR A 134 -10.34 5.86 21.65
N GLU A 135 -10.90 6.79 22.43
CA GLU A 135 -11.51 8.06 21.92
C GLU A 135 -10.74 9.36 22.21
N ALA A 136 -9.89 9.42 23.24
CA ALA A 136 -9.33 10.70 23.73
C ALA A 136 -7.80 10.69 23.96
N PRO A 137 -6.97 10.63 22.90
CA PRO A 137 -7.34 10.77 21.48
C PRO A 137 -7.83 9.48 20.85
N VAL A 138 -8.49 9.62 19.69
CA VAL A 138 -8.91 8.47 18.90
C VAL A 138 -7.67 7.71 18.42
N SER A 139 -7.54 6.46 18.85
CA SER A 139 -6.32 5.68 18.64
C SER A 139 -6.66 4.24 18.26
N LYS A 140 -5.92 3.70 17.30
CA LYS A 140 -5.84 2.26 17.02
C LYS A 140 -4.88 1.62 18.00
N CYS A 141 -5.34 0.58 18.67
CA CYS A 141 -4.59 -0.13 19.70
C CYS A 141 -4.55 -1.63 19.39
N ILE A 142 -3.48 -2.26 19.84
CA ILE A 142 -3.33 -3.71 19.87
C ILE A 142 -3.28 -4.18 21.32
N GLY A 143 -3.68 -5.42 21.53
CA GLY A 143 -3.59 -6.11 22.80
C GLY A 143 -3.16 -7.56 22.66
N LEU A 144 -2.54 -8.08 23.71
CA LEU A 144 -2.21 -9.49 23.87
C LEU A 144 -2.56 -9.91 25.28
N ALA A 145 -3.50 -10.85 25.39
CA ALA A 145 -3.83 -11.49 26.65
C ALA A 145 -3.13 -12.86 26.71
N LYS A 146 -2.32 -13.08 27.75
CA LYS A 146 -1.71 -14.38 28.06
C LYS A 146 -2.54 -15.08 29.11
N LEU A 147 -3.24 -16.13 28.70
CA LEU A 147 -4.21 -16.84 29.52
C LEU A 147 -3.63 -18.14 30.07
N ILE A 148 -4.00 -18.49 31.30
CA ILE A 148 -3.77 -19.79 31.91
C ILE A 148 -5.11 -20.42 32.32
N PRO A 149 -5.19 -21.74 32.51
CA PRO A 149 -6.39 -22.36 33.08
C PRO A 149 -6.65 -21.85 34.49
N GLY A 150 -7.88 -21.40 34.74
CA GLY A 150 -8.35 -21.00 36.06
C GLY A 150 -8.59 -22.20 36.99
N PRO A 151 -8.63 -21.99 38.32
CA PRO A 151 -8.93 -23.04 39.28
C PRO A 151 -10.37 -23.55 39.12
N GLU A 152 -10.62 -24.82 39.45
CA GLU A 152 -11.97 -25.38 39.64
C GLU A 152 -12.97 -25.10 38.49
N ASN A 153 -12.52 -25.24 37.23
CA ASN A 153 -13.32 -25.00 36.02
C ASN A 153 -13.80 -23.54 35.83
N GLN A 154 -13.12 -22.54 36.41
CA GLN A 154 -13.42 -21.12 36.20
C GLN A 154 -13.05 -20.57 34.79
N GLY A 155 -12.73 -21.44 33.82
CA GLY A 155 -12.35 -21.05 32.47
C GLY A 155 -10.93 -20.47 32.38
N TRP A 156 -10.65 -19.72 31.31
CA TRP A 156 -9.34 -19.09 31.08
C TRP A 156 -9.19 -17.78 31.87
N GLN A 157 -8.03 -17.59 32.50
CA GLN A 157 -7.70 -16.38 33.26
C GLN A 157 -6.41 -15.74 32.76
N ILE A 158 -6.43 -14.42 32.65
CA ILE A 158 -5.31 -13.57 32.26
C ILE A 158 -4.27 -13.55 33.37
N CYS A 159 -3.05 -14.01 33.06
CA CYS A 159 -1.89 -13.79 33.92
C CYS A 159 -1.09 -12.55 33.50
N VAL A 160 -1.08 -12.20 32.20
CA VAL A 160 -0.45 -10.99 31.67
C VAL A 160 -1.33 -10.40 30.57
N LEU A 161 -1.72 -9.14 30.72
CA LEU A 161 -2.34 -8.34 29.67
C LEU A 161 -1.32 -7.30 29.19
N THR A 162 -1.15 -7.17 27.87
CA THR A 162 -0.33 -6.10 27.30
C THR A 162 -1.13 -5.34 26.27
N THR A 163 -1.14 -4.02 26.34
CA THR A 163 -1.84 -3.14 25.41
C THR A 163 -0.89 -2.08 24.87
N ALA A 164 -0.96 -1.77 23.57
CA ALA A 164 -0.15 -0.71 22.96
C ALA A 164 -0.93 0.12 21.96
N VAL A 165 -0.64 1.42 21.93
CA VAL A 165 -1.06 2.29 20.82
C VAL A 165 -0.18 1.95 19.62
N ILE A 166 -0.81 1.73 18.47
CA ILE A 166 -0.11 1.58 17.19
C ILE A 166 -0.14 2.90 16.43
N GLU A 167 -1.29 3.55 16.46
CA GLU A 167 -1.56 4.69 15.59
C GLU A 167 -2.63 5.59 16.20
N LEU A 168 -2.55 6.89 15.96
CA LEU A 168 -3.61 7.83 16.31
C LEU A 168 -4.45 8.06 15.05
N ASP A 169 -5.76 7.85 15.07
CA ASP A 169 -6.61 8.02 13.88
C ASP A 169 -6.61 9.46 13.35
N GLN A 170 -6.48 10.39 14.29
CA GLN A 170 -6.37 11.82 14.00
C GLN A 170 -4.98 12.21 13.56
N LYS A 171 -4.00 11.32 13.65
CA LYS A 171 -2.60 11.52 13.34
C LYS A 171 -1.90 10.17 12.88
N PRO A 172 -2.25 9.52 11.73
CA PRO A 172 -1.53 8.31 11.26
C PRO A 172 -0.22 8.51 10.44
N PHE A 173 0.47 7.46 9.98
CA PHE A 173 1.74 7.63 9.24
C PHE A 173 1.56 7.77 7.71
N GLY A 174 2.13 8.80 7.10
CA GLY A 174 2.25 9.00 5.65
C GLY A 174 3.40 8.24 4.99
N PRO A 175 3.50 8.26 3.64
CA PRO A 175 4.64 7.70 2.93
C PRO A 175 5.91 8.52 3.16
N LEU A 176 7.07 7.85 3.08
CA LEU A 176 8.38 8.48 3.02
C LEU A 176 9.07 8.11 1.69
N PRO A 177 9.80 9.01 1.02
CA PRO A 177 10.01 10.42 1.36
C PRO A 177 8.73 11.24 1.47
N ARG A 178 8.73 12.18 2.41
CA ARG A 178 7.59 13.04 2.69
C ARG A 178 7.22 13.87 1.46
N THR A 179 5.96 13.76 1.03
CA THR A 179 5.40 14.52 -0.10
C THR A 179 4.62 15.75 0.34
N THR A 180 4.24 15.84 1.61
CA THR A 180 3.55 17.00 2.18
C THR A 180 4.55 18.13 2.49
N PRO A 181 4.12 19.40 2.46
CA PRO A 181 4.99 20.52 2.80
C PRO A 181 5.65 20.37 4.17
N SER A 182 6.92 20.78 4.26
CA SER A 182 7.76 20.80 5.46
C SER A 182 8.27 22.23 5.67
N LEU A 183 8.37 22.67 6.93
CA LEU A 183 8.95 23.98 7.28
C LEU A 183 10.46 24.04 6.99
N ILE A 184 11.14 22.90 7.02
CA ILE A 184 12.52 22.76 6.55
C ILE A 184 12.53 22.83 5.02
N ASP A 185 13.42 23.66 4.48
CA ASP A 185 13.70 23.80 3.06
C ASP A 185 13.88 22.42 2.39
N PRO A 186 13.10 22.08 1.34
CA PRO A 186 13.19 20.79 0.66
C PRO A 186 14.59 20.46 0.14
N SER A 187 15.39 21.46 -0.23
CA SER A 187 16.77 21.26 -0.69
C SER A 187 17.73 20.78 0.41
N GLN A 188 17.35 20.91 1.68
CA GLN A 188 18.13 20.44 2.82
C GLN A 188 17.62 19.11 3.41
N ARG A 189 16.77 18.40 2.68
CA ARG A 189 16.22 17.11 3.10
C ARG A 189 16.88 15.98 2.33
N GLY A 190 17.06 14.83 2.97
CA GLY A 190 17.68 13.66 2.33
C GLY A 190 19.19 13.75 2.17
N ASN A 191 19.85 14.72 2.79
CA ASN A 191 21.31 14.80 2.79
C ASN A 191 21.86 14.14 4.06
N PRO A 192 22.58 13.00 3.96
CA PRO A 192 23.16 12.33 5.12
C PRO A 192 24.45 13.01 5.63
N HIS A 193 24.92 14.06 4.96
CA HIS A 193 26.15 14.78 5.27
C HIS A 193 25.88 16.19 5.80
N ALA A 194 26.92 16.83 6.33
CA ALA A 194 26.85 18.21 6.81
C ALA A 194 26.46 19.18 5.69
N GLN A 195 25.48 20.04 5.97
CA GLN A 195 24.85 20.94 4.98
C GLN A 195 24.54 22.34 5.53
N GLY A 196 25.16 22.71 6.65
CA GLY A 196 24.99 24.00 7.30
C GLY A 196 23.74 24.07 8.19
N LEU A 197 23.48 25.28 8.70
CA LEU A 197 22.30 25.59 9.51
C LEU A 197 20.98 25.40 8.74
N PRO A 198 19.88 25.04 9.42
CA PRO A 198 18.59 24.82 8.78
C PRO A 198 18.01 26.13 8.23
N ARG A 199 17.51 26.11 6.99
CA ARG A 199 16.69 27.17 6.41
C ARG A 199 15.22 26.84 6.63
N LEU A 200 14.53 27.77 7.30
CA LEU A 200 13.09 27.70 7.50
C LEU A 200 12.40 28.54 6.43
N GLN A 201 11.29 28.04 5.88
CA GLN A 201 10.49 28.78 4.89
C GLN A 201 9.88 30.08 5.46
N ASP A 202 9.73 30.16 6.78
CA ASP A 202 9.33 31.35 7.54
C ASP A 202 10.30 31.53 8.71
N GLY A 203 10.90 32.72 8.84
CA GLY A 203 11.86 33.04 9.90
C GLY A 203 11.28 33.01 11.32
N ASN A 204 9.95 33.03 11.46
CA ASN A 204 9.25 32.91 12.75
C ASN A 204 8.60 31.53 12.98
N ALA A 205 8.91 30.54 12.12
CA ALA A 205 8.35 29.20 12.21
C ALA A 205 8.66 28.50 13.55
N VAL A 206 7.67 27.78 14.07
CA VAL A 206 7.80 26.92 15.26
C VAL A 206 7.79 25.46 14.81
N LEU A 207 8.91 24.76 14.98
CA LEU A 207 9.00 23.33 14.69
C LEU A 207 8.19 22.52 15.70
N ASP A 208 7.67 21.37 15.27
CA ASP A 208 6.92 20.47 16.14
C ASP A 208 7.86 19.69 17.08
N ALA A 209 9.05 19.33 16.58
CA ALA A 209 10.07 18.65 17.39
C ALA A 209 11.50 18.96 16.91
N VAL A 210 12.45 18.95 17.85
CA VAL A 210 13.87 18.88 17.56
C VAL A 210 14.44 17.63 18.23
N ILE A 211 15.18 16.84 17.45
CA ILE A 211 15.87 15.65 17.91
C ILE A 211 17.36 15.97 18.01
N VAL A 212 17.94 15.75 19.19
CA VAL A 212 19.38 15.94 19.46
C VAL A 212 20.07 14.59 19.41
N GLY A 213 20.85 14.35 18.36
CA GLY A 213 21.52 13.09 18.04
C GLY A 213 20.90 12.40 16.84
N GLY A 214 21.70 12.08 15.83
CA GLY A 214 21.31 11.45 14.55
C GLY A 214 21.91 10.05 14.37
N SER A 215 21.91 9.26 15.45
CA SER A 215 22.24 7.82 15.41
C SER A 215 20.95 6.99 15.49
N CYS A 216 21.03 5.71 15.86
CA CYS A 216 19.92 4.74 15.86
C CYS A 216 18.55 5.30 16.30
N THR A 217 18.41 5.74 17.55
CA THR A 217 17.13 6.22 18.08
C THR A 217 16.75 7.60 17.57
N GLY A 218 17.73 8.45 17.23
CA GLY A 218 17.48 9.73 16.60
C GLY A 218 16.84 9.62 15.22
N ILE A 219 17.44 8.79 14.36
CA ILE A 219 16.92 8.51 13.01
C ILE A 219 15.59 7.75 13.08
N ALA A 220 15.45 6.77 13.98
CA ALA A 220 14.18 6.07 14.17
C ALA A 220 13.03 7.01 14.55
N ASN A 221 13.28 7.95 15.48
CA ASN A 221 12.28 8.98 15.84
C ASN A 221 12.02 9.96 14.70
N ALA A 222 13.05 10.33 13.93
CA ALA A 222 12.89 11.19 12.77
C ALA A 222 12.00 10.56 11.70
N ILE A 223 12.20 9.27 11.41
CA ILE A 223 11.37 8.50 10.48
C ILE A 223 9.90 8.56 10.92
N GLN A 224 9.61 8.24 12.19
CA GLN A 224 8.24 8.18 12.66
C GLN A 224 7.58 9.57 12.71
N LEU A 225 8.27 10.59 13.24
CA LEU A 225 7.73 11.94 13.33
C LEU A 225 7.54 12.59 11.95
N ASP A 226 8.49 12.37 11.03
CA ASP A 226 8.38 12.93 9.69
C ASP A 226 7.36 12.15 8.82
N ALA A 227 7.28 10.82 8.96
CA ALA A 227 6.19 10.03 8.36
C ALA A 227 4.84 10.50 8.88
N ALA A 228 4.74 10.82 10.16
CA ALA A 228 3.54 11.38 10.73
C ALA A 228 3.23 12.77 10.13
N GLY A 229 4.22 13.51 9.62
CA GLY A 229 4.05 14.85 9.05
C GLY A 229 4.40 15.99 10.03
N ALA A 230 5.07 15.68 11.15
CA ALA A 230 5.57 16.68 12.08
C ALA A 230 6.72 17.46 11.44
N ASN A 231 6.80 18.76 11.68
CA ASN A 231 7.96 19.55 11.27
C ASN A 231 9.09 19.30 12.26
N VAL A 232 9.95 18.35 11.90
CA VAL A 232 11.06 17.88 12.74
C VAL A 232 12.41 18.27 12.13
N ALA A 233 13.41 18.49 12.98
CA ALA A 233 14.81 18.58 12.56
C ALA A 233 15.68 17.72 13.48
N VAL A 234 16.65 17.01 12.90
CA VAL A 234 17.63 16.19 13.63
C VAL A 234 18.97 16.89 13.58
N PHE A 235 19.56 17.20 14.73
CA PHE A 235 20.89 17.81 14.82
C PHE A 235 21.89 16.83 15.42
N ASP A 236 23.02 16.64 14.75
CA ASP A 236 24.17 15.91 15.30
C ASP A 236 25.46 16.69 15.05
N ALA A 237 26.36 16.67 16.04
CA ALA A 237 27.69 17.25 15.89
C ALA A 237 28.57 16.43 14.94
N GLU A 238 28.28 15.13 14.75
CA GLU A 238 28.92 14.33 13.72
C GLU A 238 28.46 14.77 12.32
N PRO A 239 29.36 14.85 11.33
CA PRO A 239 29.00 15.25 9.97
C PRO A 239 28.08 14.28 9.24
N GLN A 240 27.95 13.04 9.72
CA GLN A 240 27.19 11.98 9.06
C GLN A 240 26.20 11.33 10.03
N ALA A 241 25.04 10.92 9.52
CA ALA A 241 24.09 10.12 10.27
C ALA A 241 24.75 8.80 10.73
N GLY A 242 24.65 8.48 12.01
CA GLY A 242 25.36 7.34 12.59
C GLY A 242 26.88 7.50 12.72
N GLY A 243 27.45 8.66 12.38
CA GLY A 243 28.90 8.86 12.28
C GLY A 243 29.68 8.46 13.54
N ASN A 244 29.05 8.54 14.71
CA ASN A 244 29.62 8.10 15.99
C ASN A 244 30.06 6.62 15.99
N TRP A 245 29.42 5.75 15.21
CA TRP A 245 29.80 4.35 15.10
C TRP A 245 31.10 4.14 14.32
N SER A 246 31.41 5.01 13.37
CA SER A 246 32.65 4.99 12.60
C SER A 246 33.77 5.85 13.20
N THR A 247 33.45 6.95 13.89
CA THR A 247 34.45 7.94 14.35
C THR A 247 34.75 7.86 15.85
N LYS A 248 33.80 7.39 16.66
CA LYS A 248 33.89 7.35 18.13
C LYS A 248 34.03 5.94 18.72
N ARG A 249 34.06 4.91 17.88
CA ARG A 249 34.30 3.52 18.26
C ARG A 249 35.58 2.99 17.61
N TYR A 250 36.06 1.86 18.11
CA TYR A 250 37.13 1.11 17.49
C TYR A 250 36.68 0.48 16.16
N GLU A 251 37.61 0.39 15.21
CA GLU A 251 37.32 0.11 13.79
C GLU A 251 36.65 -1.25 13.56
N ASN A 252 36.96 -2.24 14.40
CA ASN A 252 36.43 -3.61 14.29
C ASN A 252 35.13 -3.85 15.09
N VAL A 253 34.50 -2.81 15.64
CA VAL A 253 33.25 -2.96 16.41
C VAL A 253 32.18 -3.66 15.56
N THR A 254 31.63 -4.75 16.08
CA THR A 254 30.60 -5.58 15.42
C THR A 254 29.44 -5.82 16.38
N LEU A 255 28.21 -5.75 15.89
CA LEU A 255 27.02 -5.96 16.71
C LEU A 255 26.76 -7.45 16.95
N HIS A 256 26.22 -7.75 18.13
CA HIS A 256 25.79 -9.10 18.53
C HIS A 256 24.34 -9.42 18.12
N HIS A 257 23.65 -8.47 17.48
CA HIS A 257 22.29 -8.66 16.99
C HIS A 257 22.31 -8.81 15.46
N PRO A 258 21.52 -9.73 14.89
CA PRO A 258 21.41 -9.90 13.46
C PRO A 258 20.72 -8.69 12.80
N ALA A 259 20.90 -8.53 11.49
CA ALA A 259 20.44 -7.40 10.69
C ALA A 259 18.95 -7.08 10.89
N PHE A 260 18.09 -8.11 10.93
CA PHE A 260 16.65 -7.92 11.13
C PHE A 260 16.30 -7.35 12.51
N MET A 261 17.11 -7.61 13.55
CA MET A 261 16.87 -7.06 14.90
C MET A 261 17.31 -5.61 15.04
N ILE A 262 18.19 -5.12 14.16
CA ILE A 262 18.76 -3.77 14.23
C ILE A 262 18.10 -2.78 13.26
N GLN A 263 17.20 -3.26 12.40
CA GLN A 263 16.55 -2.43 11.39
C GLN A 263 15.77 -1.27 12.00
N LEU A 264 15.71 -0.16 11.29
CA LEU A 264 14.95 1.03 11.61
C LEU A 264 13.46 0.81 11.31
N PRO A 265 12.56 1.56 11.96
CA PRO A 265 11.14 1.51 11.61
C PRO A 265 10.97 1.87 10.13
N ARG A 266 10.12 1.13 9.42
CA ARG A 266 9.75 1.40 8.00
C ARG A 266 10.94 1.41 7.02
N PHE A 267 12.11 0.89 7.45
CA PHE A 267 13.31 0.84 6.63
C PHE A 267 14.10 -0.42 7.01
N PRO A 268 13.78 -1.59 6.42
CA PRO A 268 14.53 -2.82 6.68
C PRO A 268 16.01 -2.63 6.30
N VAL A 269 16.90 -3.45 6.86
CA VAL A 269 18.30 -3.45 6.41
C VAL A 269 18.34 -3.95 4.97
N PRO A 270 18.84 -3.18 3.98
CA PRO A 270 18.85 -3.59 2.58
C PRO A 270 19.69 -4.83 2.30
N GLU A 271 19.49 -5.47 1.15
CA GLU A 271 20.36 -6.54 0.67
C GLU A 271 21.81 -6.03 0.51
N GLY A 272 22.80 -6.91 0.80
CA GLY A 272 24.22 -6.59 0.71
C GLY A 272 24.90 -6.14 2.02
N TYR A 273 24.15 -6.02 3.11
CA TYR A 273 24.72 -5.89 4.46
C TYR A 273 25.06 -7.27 5.06
N PRO A 274 26.12 -7.37 5.89
CA PRO A 274 26.38 -8.61 6.63
C PRO A 274 25.25 -8.91 7.61
N ASN A 275 25.10 -10.17 8.04
CA ASN A 275 24.10 -10.49 9.06
C ASN A 275 24.39 -9.78 10.39
N PHE A 276 25.66 -9.52 10.73
CA PHE A 276 26.06 -8.75 11.91
C PHE A 276 26.82 -7.50 11.47
N LEU A 277 26.22 -6.32 11.68
CA LEU A 277 26.75 -5.06 11.15
C LEU A 277 27.95 -4.57 11.96
N LYS A 278 28.96 -4.06 11.24
CA LYS A 278 30.09 -3.33 11.82
C LYS A 278 29.71 -1.86 12.07
N GLY A 279 30.55 -1.14 12.81
CA GLY A 279 30.36 0.30 13.04
C GLY A 279 30.23 1.12 11.75
N THR A 280 31.04 0.82 10.74
CA THR A 280 30.95 1.47 9.42
C THR A 280 29.69 1.09 8.64
N ASP A 281 29.21 -0.14 8.79
CA ASP A 281 27.93 -0.57 8.20
C ASP A 281 26.76 0.20 8.82
N LEU A 282 26.79 0.47 10.13
CA LEU A 282 25.74 1.27 10.79
C LEU A 282 25.72 2.71 10.28
N THR A 283 26.87 3.36 10.13
CA THR A 283 26.96 4.70 9.54
C THR A 283 26.38 4.70 8.12
N ARG A 284 26.76 3.70 7.30
CA ARG A 284 26.24 3.54 5.93
C ARG A 284 24.73 3.34 5.92
N TYR A 285 24.21 2.50 6.80
CA TYR A 285 22.79 2.16 6.91
C TYR A 285 21.93 3.34 7.37
N TYR A 286 22.35 4.07 8.40
CA TYR A 286 21.60 5.25 8.86
C TYR A 286 21.69 6.41 7.85
N SER A 287 22.81 6.54 7.14
CA SER A 287 22.96 7.50 6.05
C SER A 287 22.04 7.18 4.86
N SER A 288 21.92 5.90 4.48
CA SER A 288 20.99 5.49 3.43
C SER A 288 19.55 5.73 3.84
N ALA A 289 19.18 5.48 5.11
CA ALA A 289 17.86 5.81 5.63
C ALA A 289 17.55 7.32 5.53
N VAL A 290 18.51 8.19 5.87
CA VAL A 290 18.34 9.64 5.71
C VAL A 290 18.08 10.01 4.25
N GLN A 291 18.89 9.46 3.34
CA GLN A 291 18.83 9.76 1.91
C GLN A 291 17.54 9.24 1.27
N GLU A 292 17.25 7.96 1.41
CA GLU A 292 16.14 7.27 0.74
C GLU A 292 14.78 7.69 1.28
N LEU A 293 14.70 8.10 2.55
CA LEU A 293 13.47 8.56 3.18
C LEU A 293 13.35 10.10 3.20
N GLY A 294 14.32 10.83 2.65
CA GLY A 294 14.28 12.29 2.59
C GLY A 294 14.20 12.98 3.95
N LEU A 295 14.94 12.49 4.96
CA LEU A 295 14.83 12.95 6.34
C LEU A 295 15.51 14.33 6.55
N PRO A 296 15.01 15.17 7.47
CA PRO A 296 15.56 16.49 7.78
C PRO A 296 16.73 16.40 8.77
N PHE A 297 17.84 15.79 8.35
CA PHE A 297 19.05 15.60 9.13
C PHE A 297 20.09 16.70 8.90
N PHE A 298 20.65 17.25 9.97
CA PHE A 298 21.66 18.31 9.95
C PHE A 298 22.90 17.83 10.70
N GLY A 299 23.79 17.14 9.97
CA GLY A 299 25.10 16.73 10.47
C GLY A 299 26.07 17.91 10.59
N GLY A 300 27.01 17.82 11.53
CA GLY A 300 27.97 18.89 11.82
C GLY A 300 27.35 20.11 12.53
N VAL A 301 26.15 19.97 13.09
CA VAL A 301 25.43 21.04 13.80
C VAL A 301 25.19 20.61 15.25
N ALA A 302 25.79 21.33 16.19
CA ALA A 302 25.69 21.06 17.62
C ALA A 302 24.55 21.88 18.25
N VAL A 303 23.78 21.25 19.14
CA VAL A 303 22.84 21.95 20.03
C VAL A 303 23.58 22.43 21.27
N LEU A 304 23.51 23.73 21.56
CA LEU A 304 24.28 24.37 22.62
C LEU A 304 23.47 24.57 23.90
N ARG A 305 22.30 25.20 23.78
CA ARG A 305 21.45 25.63 24.91
C ARG A 305 19.98 25.50 24.55
N ASN A 306 19.17 25.17 25.55
CA ASN A 306 17.72 25.01 25.41
C ASN A 306 17.03 25.70 26.59
N SER A 307 16.09 26.60 26.33
CA SER A 307 15.30 27.25 27.39
C SER A 307 13.81 27.08 27.14
N TRP A 308 13.07 26.82 28.20
CA TRP A 308 11.62 26.65 28.15
C TRP A 308 10.87 27.94 28.47
N SER A 309 9.86 28.26 27.65
CA SER A 309 8.87 29.31 27.94
C SER A 309 7.57 28.68 28.43
N GLU A 310 7.24 28.85 29.71
CA GLU A 310 6.00 28.32 30.28
C GLU A 310 4.75 29.00 29.70
N GLY A 311 4.84 30.31 29.40
CA GLY A 311 3.73 31.08 28.84
C GLY A 311 3.40 30.70 27.39
N GLU A 312 4.42 30.48 26.56
CA GLU A 312 4.26 30.13 25.14
C GLU A 312 4.18 28.61 24.91
N LYS A 313 4.60 27.80 25.89
CA LYS A 313 4.76 26.34 25.78
C LYS A 313 5.65 25.93 24.60
N ILE A 314 6.76 26.65 24.43
CA ILE A 314 7.77 26.38 23.41
C ILE A 314 9.19 26.42 24.01
N TRP A 315 10.05 25.63 23.42
CA TRP A 315 11.50 25.67 23.58
C TRP A 315 12.13 26.72 22.66
N THR A 316 13.13 27.40 23.18
CA THR A 316 14.12 28.14 22.40
C THR A 316 15.41 27.32 22.37
N VAL A 317 15.79 26.84 21.18
CA VAL A 317 16.92 25.93 20.97
C VAL A 317 18.02 26.65 20.19
N GLN A 318 19.20 26.78 20.79
CA GLN A 318 20.38 27.37 20.15
C GLN A 318 21.21 26.27 19.48
N VAL A 319 21.42 26.40 18.18
CA VAL A 319 22.23 25.48 17.37
C VAL A 319 23.45 26.20 16.78
N LYS A 320 24.53 25.45 16.54
CA LYS A 320 25.78 25.96 15.99
C LYS A 320 26.34 25.03 14.93
N ASP A 321 26.68 25.56 13.78
CA ASP A 321 27.50 24.85 12.80
C ASP A 321 28.92 24.72 13.35
N VAL A 322 29.38 23.48 13.54
CA VAL A 322 30.67 23.17 14.16
C VAL A 322 31.84 23.63 13.29
N LYS A 323 31.66 23.68 11.96
CA LYS A 323 32.70 24.04 10.99
C LYS A 323 32.80 25.55 10.82
N THR A 324 31.69 26.25 10.62
CA THR A 324 31.71 27.71 10.36
C THR A 324 31.70 28.52 11.65
N GLY A 325 31.19 27.95 12.74
CA GLY A 325 30.99 28.63 14.00
C GLY A 325 29.73 29.48 14.06
N GLU A 326 28.93 29.54 12.98
CA GLU A 326 27.67 30.28 12.92
C GLU A 326 26.63 29.68 13.86
N GLU A 327 25.82 30.55 14.48
CA GLU A 327 24.79 30.15 15.44
C GLU A 327 23.40 30.60 14.97
N MET A 328 22.39 29.80 15.29
CA MET A 328 20.98 30.08 15.01
C MET A 328 20.13 29.69 16.21
N THR A 329 19.01 30.39 16.39
CA THR A 329 18.01 30.07 17.41
C THR A 329 16.72 29.60 16.75
N LEU A 330 16.17 28.48 17.24
CA LEU A 330 14.96 27.85 16.74
C LEU A 330 13.87 27.85 17.82
N LYS A 331 12.61 28.05 17.42
CA LYS A 331 11.43 27.84 18.28
C LYS A 331 10.84 26.46 18.04
N VAL A 332 10.56 25.71 19.10
CA VAL A 332 10.20 24.28 18.99
C VAL A 332 9.17 23.87 20.05
N LYS A 333 8.18 23.04 19.73
CA LYS A 333 7.21 22.55 20.73
C LYS A 333 7.76 21.44 21.62
N ASN A 334 8.57 20.54 21.07
CA ASN A 334 9.08 19.35 21.77
C ASN A 334 10.58 19.17 21.56
N LEU A 335 11.29 18.75 22.62
CA LEU A 335 12.71 18.43 22.56
C LEU A 335 12.92 16.93 22.82
N VAL A 336 13.59 16.23 21.92
CA VAL A 336 13.90 14.79 22.05
C VAL A 336 15.40 14.62 22.15
N LEU A 337 15.87 14.07 23.27
CA LEU A 337 17.28 13.84 23.53
C LEU A 337 17.65 12.39 23.20
N ALA A 338 18.42 12.22 22.12
CA ALA A 338 18.85 10.95 21.53
C ALA A 338 20.37 10.89 21.32
N ASN A 339 21.14 11.67 22.09
CA ASN A 339 22.58 11.89 21.89
C ASN A 339 23.50 10.91 22.66
N GLY A 340 22.98 9.74 23.07
CA GLY A 340 23.78 8.69 23.71
C GLY A 340 24.30 9.03 25.11
N PHE A 341 23.56 9.83 25.88
CA PHE A 341 23.95 10.36 27.20
C PHE A 341 24.32 9.33 28.29
N MET A 342 24.06 8.03 28.11
CA MET A 342 24.57 6.98 29.02
C MET A 342 25.91 6.37 28.60
N VAL A 343 26.21 6.36 27.29
CA VAL A 343 27.37 5.67 26.71
C VAL A 343 28.01 6.59 25.68
N GLY A 344 28.93 7.44 26.12
CA GLY A 344 29.63 8.37 25.24
C GLY A 344 31.00 8.78 25.74
N ASN A 345 31.70 9.58 24.94
CA ASN A 345 33.05 10.06 25.27
C ASN A 345 33.07 11.04 26.45
N GLY A 346 31.91 11.55 26.85
CA GLY A 346 31.76 12.49 27.96
C GLY A 346 31.60 11.84 29.34
N ASN A 347 31.61 10.51 29.44
CA ASN A 347 31.48 9.78 30.70
C ASN A 347 32.27 8.46 30.80
N PRO A 348 33.51 8.34 30.28
CA PRO A 348 34.30 7.13 30.47
C PRO A 348 34.63 6.93 31.95
N ARG A 349 34.59 5.68 32.43
CA ARG A 349 35.00 5.32 33.79
C ARG A 349 36.49 5.09 33.82
N VAL A 350 37.28 6.15 33.94
CA VAL A 350 38.74 6.07 34.00
C VAL A 350 39.19 5.92 35.46
N PRO A 351 39.77 4.76 35.87
CA PRO A 351 40.27 4.59 37.24
C PRO A 351 41.40 5.58 37.54
N LYS A 352 41.39 6.15 38.75
CA LYS A 352 42.48 7.00 39.26
C LYS A 352 43.63 6.11 39.73
N LEU A 353 44.57 5.83 38.83
CA LEU A 353 45.75 5.00 39.09
C LEU A 353 46.93 5.88 39.53
N LYS A 354 47.63 5.49 40.59
CA LYS A 354 48.83 6.20 41.08
C LYS A 354 49.97 6.09 40.06
N GLY A 355 50.91 7.05 40.04
CA GLY A 355 52.15 6.93 39.26
C GLY A 355 51.97 7.03 37.75
N ARG A 356 50.86 7.60 37.24
CA ARG A 356 50.59 7.70 35.80
C ARG A 356 51.72 8.40 35.04
N GLU A 357 52.38 9.36 35.67
CA GLU A 357 53.55 10.10 35.17
C GLU A 357 54.80 9.24 34.97
N LEU A 358 54.91 8.09 35.64
CA LEU A 358 56.04 7.17 35.52
C LEU A 358 55.93 6.25 34.30
N PHE A 359 54.72 6.07 33.76
CA PHE A 359 54.45 5.18 32.63
C PHE A 359 54.42 5.93 31.31
N THR A 360 55.39 5.67 30.45
CA THR A 360 55.58 6.36 29.16
C THR A 360 54.76 5.74 28.02
N GLY A 361 54.23 4.54 28.22
CA GLY A 361 53.38 3.84 27.26
C GLY A 361 52.01 4.50 27.02
N PRO A 362 51.34 4.21 25.89
CA PRO A 362 49.98 4.66 25.65
C PRO A 362 49.03 4.07 26.69
N VAL A 363 48.15 4.93 27.21
CA VAL A 363 47.04 4.53 28.09
C VAL A 363 45.77 5.13 27.52
N GLN A 364 44.90 4.30 26.94
CA GLN A 364 43.67 4.73 26.29
C GLN A 364 42.45 4.07 26.93
N HIS A 365 41.35 4.80 27.10
CA HIS A 365 40.06 4.15 27.36
C HIS A 365 39.46 3.60 26.05
N THR A 366 38.54 2.63 26.11
CA THR A 366 37.89 2.09 24.89
C THR A 366 37.11 3.12 24.06
N THR A 367 36.86 4.31 24.62
CA THR A 367 36.30 5.48 23.89
C THR A 367 37.34 6.16 22.99
N GLU A 368 38.62 6.00 23.29
CA GLU A 368 39.77 6.60 22.61
C GLU A 368 40.48 5.59 21.71
N TYR A 369 40.56 4.32 22.11
CA TYR A 369 41.14 3.25 21.29
C TYR A 369 40.44 3.16 19.93
N ARG A 370 41.22 3.08 18.84
CA ARG A 370 40.72 2.93 17.46
C ARG A 370 41.17 1.65 16.79
N ASN A 371 42.46 1.37 16.86
CA ASN A 371 43.12 0.23 16.23
C ASN A 371 44.47 -0.06 16.93
N PRO A 372 45.19 -1.15 16.55
CA PRO A 372 46.43 -1.56 17.21
C PRO A 372 47.66 -0.67 16.96
N ALA A 373 47.57 0.40 16.14
CA ALA A 373 48.75 1.11 15.64
C ALA A 373 49.69 1.63 16.74
N ASP A 374 49.13 2.22 17.81
CA ASP A 374 49.91 2.74 18.95
C ASP A 374 50.57 1.62 19.79
N TYR A 375 50.21 0.36 19.55
CA TYR A 375 50.57 -0.81 20.35
C TYR A 375 51.51 -1.79 19.64
N LYS A 376 51.97 -1.47 18.43
CA LYS A 376 52.98 -2.27 17.72
C LYS A 376 54.27 -2.39 18.53
N GLY A 377 54.80 -3.61 18.62
CA GLY A 377 55.97 -3.99 19.40
C GLY A 377 55.77 -4.07 20.91
N LYS A 378 54.58 -3.76 21.43
CA LYS A 378 54.32 -3.56 22.87
C LYS A 378 53.66 -4.78 23.53
N ARG A 379 53.95 -4.99 24.82
CA ARG A 379 53.15 -5.84 25.71
C ARG A 379 51.92 -5.04 26.15
N VAL A 380 50.72 -5.49 25.82
CA VAL A 380 49.50 -4.70 26.04
C VAL A 380 48.65 -5.33 27.15
N LEU A 381 48.26 -4.51 28.12
CA LEU A 381 47.33 -4.90 29.18
C LEU A 381 45.95 -4.28 28.92
N VAL A 382 44.92 -5.11 28.78
CA VAL A 382 43.52 -4.67 28.64
C VAL A 382 42.82 -4.81 30.00
N VAL A 383 42.44 -3.70 30.63
CA VAL A 383 41.84 -3.68 31.98
C VAL A 383 40.32 -3.76 31.89
N GLY A 384 39.74 -4.90 32.24
CA GLY A 384 38.31 -5.20 32.07
C GLY A 384 38.10 -6.55 31.38
N VAL A 385 36.88 -7.06 31.34
CA VAL A 385 36.58 -8.42 30.81
C VAL A 385 35.19 -8.53 30.15
N GLY A 386 34.55 -7.40 29.83
CA GLY A 386 33.27 -7.40 29.10
C GLY A 386 33.47 -7.53 27.58
N ASN A 387 32.41 -7.34 26.80
CA ASN A 387 32.45 -7.32 25.33
C ASN A 387 33.55 -6.40 24.77
N SER A 388 33.60 -5.13 25.20
CA SER A 388 34.63 -4.21 24.69
C SER A 388 36.07 -4.60 25.06
N ALA A 389 36.28 -5.29 26.18
CA ALA A 389 37.62 -5.77 26.54
C ALA A 389 38.08 -6.88 25.58
N HIS A 390 37.17 -7.82 25.28
CA HIS A 390 37.45 -8.93 24.37
C HIS A 390 37.56 -8.48 22.92
N ASP A 391 36.70 -7.56 22.45
CA ASP A 391 36.80 -7.02 21.08
C ASP A 391 38.15 -6.34 20.83
N VAL A 392 38.63 -5.55 21.80
CA VAL A 392 39.91 -4.86 21.72
C VAL A 392 41.07 -5.84 21.89
N ALA A 393 40.98 -6.78 22.84
CA ALA A 393 42.02 -7.79 23.01
C ALA A 393 42.17 -8.68 21.78
N GLY A 394 41.05 -9.10 21.17
CA GLY A 394 41.02 -9.82 19.90
C GLY A 394 41.66 -9.00 18.79
N ASN A 395 41.30 -7.72 18.64
CA ASN A 395 41.89 -6.83 17.64
C ASN A 395 43.41 -6.68 17.79
N LEU A 396 43.89 -6.46 19.02
CA LEU A 396 45.32 -6.37 19.32
C LEU A 396 46.04 -7.71 19.08
N ALA A 397 45.42 -8.83 19.45
CA ALA A 397 46.00 -10.16 19.34
C ALA A 397 46.09 -10.66 17.89
N SER A 398 45.16 -10.25 17.02
CA SER A 398 45.17 -10.55 15.60
C SER A 398 46.25 -9.79 14.83
N ASP A 399 46.80 -8.70 15.37
CA ASP A 399 47.94 -8.00 14.77
C ASP A 399 49.26 -8.72 15.16
N PRO A 400 50.05 -9.21 14.19
CA PRO A 400 51.29 -9.93 14.47
C PRO A 400 52.38 -9.03 15.06
N ASP A 401 52.30 -7.72 14.87
CA ASP A 401 53.30 -6.77 15.38
C ASP A 401 53.10 -6.48 16.87
N VAL A 402 51.95 -6.81 17.47
CA VAL A 402 51.70 -6.62 18.91
C VAL A 402 52.36 -7.75 19.70
N LYS A 403 53.37 -7.44 20.54
CA LYS A 403 54.24 -8.44 21.19
C LYS A 403 53.47 -9.44 22.07
N SER A 404 52.52 -8.98 22.89
CA SER A 404 51.64 -9.85 23.68
C SER A 404 50.41 -9.08 24.18
N VAL A 405 49.31 -9.80 24.43
CA VAL A 405 48.07 -9.22 24.96
C VAL A 405 47.67 -9.97 26.21
N THR A 406 47.37 -9.24 27.28
CA THR A 406 46.84 -9.80 28.53
C THR A 406 45.57 -9.07 28.94
N ILE A 407 44.49 -9.81 29.22
CA ILE A 407 43.26 -9.28 29.81
C ILE A 407 43.40 -9.33 31.33
N LEU A 408 43.22 -8.18 31.99
CA LEU A 408 43.14 -8.08 33.45
C LEU A 408 41.68 -8.11 33.90
N GLN A 409 41.25 -9.25 34.40
CA GLN A 409 39.92 -9.48 34.93
C GLN A 409 39.80 -8.94 36.37
N ARG A 410 38.82 -8.04 36.56
CA ARG A 410 38.54 -7.39 37.85
C ARG A 410 37.44 -8.07 38.65
N SER A 411 36.56 -8.83 38.01
CA SER A 411 35.43 -9.50 38.67
C SER A 411 35.03 -10.78 37.90
N PRO A 412 34.46 -11.78 38.59
CA PRO A 412 33.88 -12.95 37.93
C PRO A 412 32.89 -12.52 36.85
N THR A 413 32.91 -13.19 35.71
CA THR A 413 32.17 -12.79 34.50
C THR A 413 31.49 -13.98 33.87
N VAL A 414 30.28 -13.78 33.37
CA VAL A 414 29.58 -14.79 32.58
C VAL A 414 30.22 -14.83 31.20
N LEU A 415 30.78 -15.97 30.82
CA LEU A 415 31.47 -16.19 29.55
C LEU A 415 30.67 -17.22 28.76
N VAL A 416 30.13 -16.87 27.60
CA VAL A 416 29.26 -17.75 26.81
C VAL A 416 29.52 -17.59 25.32
N ASP A 417 29.34 -18.66 24.55
CA ASP A 417 29.51 -18.60 23.11
C ASP A 417 28.24 -18.02 22.47
N PHE A 418 28.40 -17.28 21.37
CA PHE A 418 27.25 -16.73 20.67
C PHE A 418 26.26 -17.82 20.24
N ALA A 419 26.73 -18.99 19.80
CA ALA A 419 25.88 -20.13 19.42
C ALA A 419 24.97 -20.63 20.56
N THR A 420 25.38 -20.45 21.82
CA THR A 420 24.61 -20.86 22.99
C THR A 420 23.50 -19.86 23.31
N VAL A 421 23.79 -18.56 23.19
CA VAL A 421 22.84 -17.49 23.57
C VAL A 421 21.94 -17.08 22.41
N ALA A 422 22.39 -17.20 21.16
CA ALA A 422 21.64 -16.77 19.98
C ALA A 422 20.24 -17.39 19.87
N PRO A 423 20.01 -18.70 20.10
CA PRO A 423 18.68 -19.27 20.07
C PRO A 423 17.72 -18.69 21.12
N ILE A 424 18.25 -18.27 22.28
CA ILE A 424 17.49 -17.63 23.36
C ILE A 424 17.14 -16.20 22.94
N LEU A 425 18.12 -15.44 22.42
CA LEU A 425 17.95 -14.07 21.95
C LEU A 425 16.94 -13.97 20.79
N MET A 426 16.98 -14.94 19.87
CA MET A 426 16.18 -14.95 18.64
C MET A 426 14.88 -15.74 18.77
N MET A 427 14.55 -16.29 19.95
CA MET A 427 13.44 -17.23 20.13
C MET A 427 12.11 -16.71 19.58
N ARG A 428 11.84 -15.40 19.70
CA ARG A 428 10.59 -14.75 19.26
C ARG A 428 10.58 -14.29 17.80
N TYR A 429 11.72 -14.39 17.11
CA TYR A 429 11.88 -14.00 15.71
C TYR A 429 12.05 -15.22 14.78
N LYS A 430 11.55 -16.40 15.19
CA LYS A 430 11.63 -17.65 14.42
C LYS A 430 10.41 -17.80 13.50
N GLY A 431 10.62 -18.43 12.34
CA GLY A 431 9.58 -18.67 11.35
C GLY A 431 9.16 -17.40 10.61
N ASP A 432 7.92 -17.36 10.15
CA ASP A 432 7.36 -16.26 9.35
C ASP A 432 6.74 -15.13 10.20
N ILE A 433 7.06 -15.04 11.49
CA ILE A 433 6.53 -13.99 12.39
C ILE A 433 7.15 -12.64 12.01
N PRO A 434 6.33 -11.61 11.68
CA PRO A 434 6.86 -10.29 11.34
C PRO A 434 7.62 -9.64 12.51
N VAL A 435 8.67 -8.87 12.19
CA VAL A 435 9.55 -8.22 13.18
C VAL A 435 8.78 -7.36 14.19
N ASN A 436 7.74 -6.63 13.75
CA ASN A 436 6.92 -5.79 14.63
C ASN A 436 6.13 -6.63 15.65
N THR A 437 5.57 -7.76 15.22
CA THR A 437 4.88 -8.71 16.09
C THR A 437 5.86 -9.32 17.10
N ALA A 438 7.05 -9.73 16.65
CA ALA A 438 8.09 -10.26 17.52
C ALA A 438 8.58 -9.24 18.56
N ASP A 439 8.76 -7.98 18.15
CA ASP A 439 9.10 -6.85 19.03
C ASP A 439 8.02 -6.66 20.13
N PHE A 440 6.73 -6.67 19.76
CA PHE A 440 5.63 -6.56 20.72
C PHE A 440 5.56 -7.77 21.67
N LEU A 441 5.76 -8.98 21.15
CA LEU A 441 5.85 -10.21 21.96
C LEU A 441 7.00 -10.16 22.96
N GLN A 442 8.14 -9.58 22.59
CA GLN A 442 9.28 -9.40 23.48
C GLN A 442 8.96 -8.38 24.58
N GLU A 443 8.31 -7.27 24.25
CA GLU A 443 7.91 -6.25 25.24
C GLU A 443 6.72 -6.68 26.12
N SER A 444 5.99 -7.74 25.75
CA SER A 444 4.76 -8.15 26.45
C SER A 444 4.95 -8.67 27.88
N LEU A 445 6.17 -8.99 28.31
CA LEU A 445 6.41 -9.56 29.64
C LEU A 445 6.92 -8.50 30.64
N PRO A 446 6.45 -8.53 31.91
CA PRO A 446 7.01 -7.71 33.00
C PRO A 446 8.49 -7.99 33.25
N VAL A 447 9.26 -6.97 33.62
CA VAL A 447 10.71 -7.09 33.86
C VAL A 447 11.05 -8.10 34.96
N GLY A 448 10.23 -8.20 36.01
CA GLY A 448 10.40 -9.20 37.08
C GLY A 448 10.26 -10.64 36.58
N MET A 449 9.28 -10.93 35.70
CA MET A 449 9.14 -12.24 35.07
C MET A 449 10.31 -12.53 34.12
N LEU A 450 10.66 -11.55 33.27
CA LEU A 450 11.81 -11.67 32.36
C LEU A 450 13.11 -11.95 33.11
N ARG A 451 13.33 -11.33 34.29
CA ARG A 451 14.48 -11.59 35.16
C ARG A 451 14.59 -13.06 35.52
N ASP A 452 13.50 -13.65 36.01
CA ASP A 452 13.51 -15.03 36.50
C ASP A 452 13.56 -16.05 35.35
N MET A 453 12.86 -15.77 34.25
CA MET A 453 12.93 -16.57 33.02
C MET A 453 14.34 -16.55 32.43
N ALA A 454 14.96 -15.37 32.30
CA ALA A 454 16.31 -15.23 31.76
C ALA A 454 17.36 -15.89 32.67
N ARG A 455 17.20 -15.77 34.00
CA ARG A 455 18.06 -16.47 34.96
C ARG A 455 17.99 -17.98 34.78
N ALA A 456 16.79 -18.55 34.60
CA ALA A 456 16.63 -19.98 34.35
C ALA A 456 17.23 -20.40 33.00
N ALA A 457 16.90 -19.71 31.92
CA ALA A 457 17.36 -20.05 30.57
C ALA A 457 18.87 -19.92 30.39
N ILE A 458 19.45 -18.80 30.82
CA ILE A 458 20.90 -18.57 30.73
C ILE A 458 21.64 -19.43 31.76
N GLY A 459 21.06 -19.64 32.94
CA GLY A 459 21.63 -20.56 33.93
C GLY A 459 21.74 -21.98 33.39
N ALA A 460 20.70 -22.49 32.73
CA ALA A 460 20.73 -23.80 32.07
C ALA A 460 21.77 -23.85 30.94
N ALA A 461 21.87 -22.79 30.14
CA ALA A 461 22.87 -22.67 29.09
C ALA A 461 24.31 -22.68 29.63
N VAL A 462 24.57 -21.94 30.72
CA VAL A 462 25.87 -21.92 31.40
C VAL A 462 26.20 -23.28 32.01
N ALA A 463 25.23 -23.92 32.68
CA ALA A 463 25.40 -25.26 33.23
C ALA A 463 25.68 -26.32 32.14
N GLY A 464 25.04 -26.21 30.98
CA GLY A 464 25.30 -27.06 29.82
C GLY A 464 26.69 -26.85 29.19
N ALA A 465 27.36 -25.74 29.50
CA ALA A 465 28.69 -25.39 29.02
C ALA A 465 29.76 -25.46 30.15
N GLU A 466 29.56 -26.34 31.13
CA GLU A 466 30.44 -26.45 32.31
C GLU A 466 31.88 -26.87 31.94
N GLU A 467 32.06 -27.83 31.02
CA GLU A 467 33.39 -28.27 30.58
C GLU A 467 34.22 -27.11 30.01
N ARG A 468 33.61 -26.27 29.17
CA ARG A 468 34.24 -25.04 28.65
C ARG A 468 34.54 -24.04 29.77
N SER A 469 33.63 -23.89 30.73
CA SER A 469 33.84 -23.00 31.89
C SER A 469 35.07 -23.43 32.69
N GLN A 470 35.24 -24.74 32.93
CA GLN A 470 36.42 -25.30 33.58
C GLN A 470 37.69 -25.10 32.76
N ALA A 471 37.62 -25.27 31.44
CA ALA A 471 38.75 -25.02 30.54
C ALA A 471 39.20 -23.55 30.59
N LEU A 472 38.26 -22.60 30.57
CA LEU A 472 38.54 -21.17 30.71
C LEU A 472 39.11 -20.82 32.09
N GLU A 473 38.64 -21.48 33.16
CA GLU A 473 39.21 -21.34 34.50
C GLU A 473 40.66 -21.84 34.56
N GLY A 474 40.97 -22.95 33.88
CA GLY A 474 42.33 -23.46 33.70
C GLY A 474 43.28 -22.47 33.01
N LEU A 475 42.73 -21.54 32.20
CA LEU A 475 43.47 -20.47 31.54
C LEU A 475 43.53 -19.16 32.35
N GLY A 476 42.94 -19.15 33.55
CA GLY A 476 43.03 -18.03 34.50
C GLY A 476 41.79 -17.16 34.60
N TYR A 477 40.69 -17.44 33.87
CA TYR A 477 39.42 -16.73 34.09
C TYR A 477 38.76 -17.09 35.42
N ALA A 478 38.14 -16.12 36.07
CA ALA A 478 37.14 -16.32 37.11
C ALA A 478 35.75 -16.30 36.44
N VAL A 479 35.08 -17.45 36.39
CA VAL A 479 33.80 -17.60 35.69
C VAL A 479 32.63 -17.42 36.66
N ARG A 480 31.66 -16.57 36.28
CA ARG A 480 30.40 -16.42 37.00
C ARG A 480 29.38 -17.44 36.46
N ARG A 481 28.86 -18.31 37.34
CA ARG A 481 27.91 -19.38 37.00
C ARG A 481 26.45 -19.06 37.31
N ASP A 482 26.15 -17.94 37.95
CA ASP A 482 24.80 -17.47 38.31
C ASP A 482 24.37 -16.25 37.46
N PRO A 483 24.19 -16.41 36.14
CA PRO A 483 23.87 -15.29 35.25
C PRO A 483 22.45 -14.77 35.49
N CYS A 484 22.29 -13.44 35.50
CA CYS A 484 20.99 -12.82 35.27
C CYS A 484 21.19 -11.60 34.36
N SER A 485 20.90 -11.78 33.07
CA SER A 485 21.08 -10.73 32.06
C SER A 485 20.27 -9.48 32.37
N MET A 486 19.07 -9.62 32.95
CA MET A 486 18.21 -8.48 33.28
C MET A 486 18.82 -7.59 34.37
N THR A 487 19.33 -8.17 35.47
CA THR A 487 20.03 -7.37 36.49
C THR A 487 21.31 -6.77 35.93
N GLN A 488 22.03 -7.50 35.08
CA GLN A 488 23.25 -6.99 34.45
C GLN A 488 22.95 -5.78 33.55
N VAL A 489 21.90 -5.83 32.73
CA VAL A 489 21.52 -4.72 31.84
C VAL A 489 21.07 -3.49 32.63
N PHE A 490 20.12 -3.65 33.55
CA PHE A 490 19.48 -2.51 34.21
C PHE A 490 20.24 -1.97 35.44
N GLU A 491 20.99 -2.81 36.15
CA GLU A 491 21.71 -2.42 37.36
C GLU A 491 23.22 -2.25 37.13
N GLU A 492 23.80 -3.00 36.18
CA GLU A 492 25.25 -3.07 35.97
C GLU A 492 25.71 -2.58 34.58
N ARG A 493 24.84 -1.99 33.75
CA ARG A 493 25.15 -1.50 32.39
C ARG A 493 25.76 -2.57 31.46
N GLY A 494 25.37 -3.83 31.65
CA GLY A 494 25.90 -4.97 30.90
C GLY A 494 27.34 -5.34 31.26
N SER A 495 27.83 -4.92 32.44
CA SER A 495 29.14 -5.36 32.93
C SER A 495 29.14 -6.85 33.34
N ALA A 496 30.33 -7.45 33.41
CA ALA A 496 30.53 -8.84 33.83
C ALA A 496 29.73 -9.88 33.02
N PHE A 497 29.52 -9.60 31.72
CA PHE A 497 28.96 -10.51 30.74
C PHE A 497 29.76 -10.39 29.42
N TYR A 498 30.13 -11.52 28.84
CA TYR A 498 30.79 -11.61 27.54
C TYR A 498 30.16 -12.71 26.69
N VAL A 499 29.88 -12.37 25.43
CA VAL A 499 29.43 -13.30 24.41
C VAL A 499 30.49 -13.39 23.32
N ASP A 500 31.11 -14.54 23.14
CA ASP A 500 32.12 -14.74 22.10
C ASP A 500 31.45 -14.87 20.73
N GLN A 501 31.61 -13.83 19.91
CA GLN A 501 31.47 -13.96 18.46
C GLN A 501 32.75 -14.59 17.91
N PRO A 502 32.67 -15.50 16.92
CA PRO A 502 33.75 -16.45 16.62
C PRO A 502 35.14 -15.79 16.52
N GLY A 503 36.05 -16.19 17.42
CA GLY A 503 37.49 -15.95 17.28
C GLY A 503 38.24 -15.43 18.51
N THR A 504 37.59 -14.88 19.55
CA THR A 504 38.37 -14.37 20.71
C THR A 504 38.70 -15.48 21.69
N PHE A 505 37.76 -16.39 22.00
CA PHE A 505 38.10 -17.56 22.82
C PHE A 505 39.17 -18.43 22.17
N ASP A 506 39.18 -18.59 20.85
CA ASP A 506 40.23 -19.33 20.14
C ASP A 506 41.62 -18.72 20.38
N LEU A 507 41.72 -17.39 20.40
CA LEU A 507 42.97 -16.68 20.72
C LEU A 507 43.39 -16.85 22.19
N VAL A 508 42.43 -17.04 23.11
CA VAL A 508 42.71 -17.38 24.51
C VAL A 508 43.19 -18.83 24.61
N PHE A 509 42.46 -19.80 24.03
CA PHE A 509 42.83 -21.21 24.03
C PHE A 509 44.18 -21.46 23.35
N GLY A 510 44.48 -20.71 22.28
CA GLY A 510 45.79 -20.72 21.60
C GLY A 510 46.89 -19.97 22.35
N GLY A 511 46.62 -19.34 23.49
CA GLY A 511 47.59 -18.65 24.33
C GLY A 511 48.07 -17.28 23.80
N ARG A 512 47.47 -16.79 22.71
CA ARG A 512 47.77 -15.47 22.13
C ARG A 512 47.26 -14.33 23.02
N ILE A 513 46.14 -14.55 23.69
CA ILE A 513 45.59 -13.70 24.75
C ILE A 513 45.76 -14.43 26.09
N LYS A 514 46.44 -13.79 27.05
CA LYS A 514 46.59 -14.31 28.41
C LYS A 514 45.58 -13.69 29.35
N ILE A 515 45.19 -14.40 30.40
CA ILE A 515 44.27 -13.89 31.42
C ILE A 515 44.99 -13.70 32.74
N ALA A 516 44.79 -12.54 33.35
CA ALA A 516 45.25 -12.23 34.69
C ALA A 516 44.09 -11.72 35.55
N ARG A 517 44.26 -11.78 36.87
CA ARG A 517 43.26 -11.32 37.84
C ARG A 517 43.84 -10.23 38.74
N GLY A 518 42.97 -9.33 39.18
CA GLY A 518 43.27 -8.30 40.17
C GLY A 518 42.72 -6.92 39.79
N ASP A 519 42.96 -5.95 40.67
CA ASP A 519 42.68 -4.54 40.41
C ASP A 519 43.96 -3.81 40.02
N ALA A 520 43.93 -3.06 38.92
CA ALA A 520 44.97 -2.08 38.66
C ALA A 520 44.89 -0.97 39.73
N VAL A 521 45.99 -0.71 40.44
CA VAL A 521 46.07 0.28 41.53
C VAL A 521 47.07 1.41 41.25
N GLY A 522 48.00 1.19 40.31
CA GLY A 522 48.98 2.19 39.92
C GLY A 522 49.82 1.77 38.73
N PHE A 523 50.75 2.63 38.38
CA PHE A 523 51.73 2.50 37.31
C PHE A 523 53.14 2.63 37.89
N VAL A 524 54.08 1.90 37.28
CA VAL A 524 55.53 2.03 37.44
C VAL A 524 56.16 2.10 36.04
N GLU A 525 57.47 2.31 35.95
CA GLU A 525 58.15 2.44 34.65
C GLU A 525 58.00 1.16 33.80
N GLU A 526 58.02 0.00 34.44
CA GLU A 526 58.00 -1.31 33.78
C GLU A 526 56.58 -1.84 33.47
N GLY A 527 55.51 -1.19 33.96
CA GLY A 527 54.15 -1.67 33.76
C GLY A 527 53.10 -1.18 34.76
N VAL A 528 52.14 -2.05 35.07
CA VAL A 528 50.98 -1.76 35.92
C VAL A 528 51.07 -2.52 37.24
N VAL A 529 50.91 -1.81 38.36
CA VAL A 529 50.78 -2.42 39.68
C VAL A 529 49.37 -2.99 39.81
N VAL A 530 49.29 -4.31 39.96
CA VAL A 530 48.05 -5.06 40.11
C VAL A 530 47.98 -5.62 41.51
N ARG A 531 46.89 -5.30 42.21
CA ARG A 531 46.56 -5.86 43.52
C ARG A 531 45.68 -7.08 43.35
N ASP A 532 46.13 -8.19 43.89
CA ASP A 532 45.33 -9.40 43.99
C ASP A 532 44.20 -9.20 45.02
N LYS A 533 42.96 -9.55 44.65
CA LYS A 533 41.79 -9.30 45.51
C LYS A 533 41.69 -10.25 46.70
N GLU A 534 42.22 -11.46 46.56
CA GLU A 534 42.08 -12.50 47.57
C GLU A 534 43.17 -12.37 48.63
N THR A 535 44.40 -12.09 48.20
CA THR A 535 45.58 -12.01 49.07
C THR A 535 45.93 -10.58 49.49
N GLY A 536 45.45 -9.56 48.76
CA GLY A 536 45.83 -8.16 48.96
C GLY A 536 47.24 -7.80 48.50
N ASN A 537 48.02 -8.78 48.03
CA ASN A 537 49.39 -8.58 47.55
C ASN A 537 49.42 -7.78 46.25
N GLU A 538 50.42 -6.91 46.11
CA GLU A 538 50.65 -6.14 44.90
C GLU A 538 51.79 -6.78 44.09
N ARG A 539 51.61 -6.84 42.77
CA ARG A 539 52.64 -7.29 41.82
C ARG A 539 52.69 -6.34 40.63
N VAL A 540 53.87 -6.21 40.02
CA VAL A 540 54.01 -5.50 38.75
C VAL A 540 53.67 -6.46 37.62
N MET A 541 52.69 -6.09 36.81
CA MET A 541 52.42 -6.71 35.52
C MET A 541 53.12 -5.89 34.45
N GLU A 542 54.14 -6.49 33.83
CA GLU A 542 54.88 -5.84 32.77
C GLU A 542 53.97 -5.51 31.59
N ALA A 543 53.99 -4.24 31.18
CA ALA A 543 53.21 -3.76 30.05
C ALA A 543 53.93 -2.54 29.46
N ASP A 544 53.82 -2.36 28.15
CA ASP A 544 54.33 -1.17 27.45
C ASP A 544 53.17 -0.33 26.90
N GLY A 545 51.92 -0.82 27.01
CA GLY A 545 50.69 -0.08 26.71
C GLY A 545 49.48 -0.63 27.46
N VAL A 546 48.48 0.20 27.70
CA VAL A 546 47.28 -0.15 28.47
C VAL A 546 46.00 0.33 27.78
N VAL A 547 45.03 -0.56 27.64
CA VAL A 547 43.66 -0.18 27.24
C VAL A 547 42.70 -0.39 28.41
N LEU A 548 41.99 0.66 28.80
CA LEU A 548 41.00 0.66 29.88
C LEU A 548 39.61 0.35 29.30
N ALA A 549 39.16 -0.88 29.47
CA ALA A 549 37.80 -1.34 29.15
C ALA A 549 36.93 -1.34 30.42
N THR A 550 36.92 -0.20 31.11
CA THR A 550 36.44 -0.05 32.48
C THR A 550 35.01 0.47 32.60
N GLY A 551 34.34 0.75 31.48
CA GLY A 551 32.93 1.10 31.39
C GLY A 551 32.68 2.61 31.40
N TYR A 552 31.48 3.02 31.83
CA TYR A 552 31.05 4.42 31.82
C TYR A 552 30.48 4.83 33.16
N GLU A 553 30.71 6.08 33.57
CA GLU A 553 30.18 6.65 34.81
C GLU A 553 28.69 6.97 34.70
N VAL A 554 27.99 6.87 35.83
CA VAL A 554 26.67 7.51 35.98
C VAL A 554 26.89 8.99 36.18
N VAL A 555 26.23 9.79 35.36
CA VAL A 555 26.33 11.24 35.43
C VAL A 555 25.01 11.77 35.95
N ASP A 556 25.06 12.73 36.87
CA ASP A 556 23.90 13.56 37.19
C ASP A 556 23.65 14.50 35.99
N LEU A 557 22.83 14.03 35.05
CA LEU A 557 22.53 14.78 33.81
C LEU A 557 21.88 16.13 34.10
N PRO A 558 20.83 16.23 34.95
CA PRO A 558 20.26 17.52 35.34
C PRO A 558 21.31 18.51 35.88
N SER A 559 22.14 18.09 36.83
CA SER A 559 23.18 18.96 37.40
C SER A 559 24.23 19.35 36.36
N ARG A 560 24.67 18.41 35.52
CA ARG A 560 25.65 18.67 34.45
C ARG A 560 25.11 19.65 33.42
N TRP A 561 23.87 19.47 32.96
CA TRP A 561 23.26 20.32 31.96
C TRP A 561 22.94 21.71 32.49
N ARG A 562 22.57 21.83 33.78
CA ARG A 562 22.49 23.12 34.45
C ARG A 562 23.84 23.82 34.48
N ALA A 563 24.89 23.12 34.91
CA ALA A 563 26.24 23.68 35.01
C ALA A 563 26.82 24.09 33.64
N SER A 564 26.52 23.35 32.57
CA SER A 564 26.94 23.70 31.21
C SER A 564 26.02 24.72 30.53
N GLY A 565 24.87 25.05 31.12
CA GLY A 565 23.83 25.87 30.51
C GLY A 565 23.12 25.20 29.33
N PHE A 566 23.19 23.87 29.20
CA PHE A 566 22.52 23.12 28.13
C PHE A 566 20.99 23.15 28.28
N VAL A 567 20.49 23.17 29.51
CA VAL A 567 19.09 23.49 29.82
C VAL A 567 19.03 24.56 30.91
N ASP A 568 17.95 25.32 30.96
CA ASP A 568 17.72 26.32 32.02
C ASP A 568 17.53 25.68 33.42
N GLU A 569 17.72 26.48 34.47
CA GLU A 569 17.67 26.02 35.87
C GLU A 569 16.29 25.46 36.27
N GLY A 570 15.21 26.07 35.79
CA GLY A 570 13.84 25.63 36.08
C GLY A 570 13.54 24.27 35.44
N THR A 571 14.01 24.04 34.22
CA THR A 571 13.95 22.74 33.55
C THR A 571 14.80 21.71 34.28
N ALA A 572 16.08 22.01 34.56
CA ALA A 572 16.98 21.08 35.23
C ALA A 572 16.41 20.58 36.58
N GLY A 573 15.78 21.46 37.37
CA GLY A 573 15.18 21.09 38.65
C GLY A 573 13.99 20.13 38.57
N LYS A 574 13.37 19.97 37.38
CA LYS A 574 12.25 19.06 37.15
C LYS A 574 12.67 17.70 36.57
N LEU A 575 13.82 17.64 35.89
CA LEU A 575 14.20 16.47 35.10
C LEU A 575 14.61 15.27 35.95
N VAL A 576 14.12 14.10 35.56
CA VAL A 576 14.59 12.81 36.05
C VAL A 576 15.99 12.55 35.49
N ASN A 577 16.91 12.08 36.34
CA ASN A 577 18.21 11.62 35.86
C ASN A 577 18.07 10.28 35.11
N ALA A 578 17.93 10.35 33.78
CA ALA A 578 17.83 9.20 32.90
C ALA A 578 19.14 8.37 32.80
N SER A 579 20.28 8.88 33.29
CA SER A 579 21.56 8.13 33.32
C SER A 579 21.66 7.15 34.49
N ALA A 580 20.84 7.32 35.52
CA ALA A 580 20.88 6.50 36.73
C ALA A 580 20.38 5.07 36.48
N PHE A 581 20.92 4.12 37.25
CA PHE A 581 20.61 2.70 37.15
C PHE A 581 19.22 2.34 37.69
N GLY A 582 18.75 1.16 37.31
CA GLY A 582 17.53 0.57 37.83
C GLY A 582 16.26 0.97 37.09
N VAL A 583 15.17 0.45 37.61
CA VAL A 583 13.79 0.62 37.13
C VAL A 583 12.96 1.17 38.27
N ASP A 584 11.70 1.55 38.07
CA ASP A 584 10.78 1.86 39.17
C ASP A 584 10.09 0.61 39.71
N GLU A 585 9.19 0.80 40.68
CA GLU A 585 8.42 -0.28 41.32
C GLU A 585 7.54 -1.07 40.34
N GLU A 586 7.21 -0.50 39.18
CA GLU A 586 6.49 -1.16 38.08
C GLU A 586 7.46 -1.87 37.11
N GLY A 587 8.77 -1.68 37.26
CA GLY A 587 9.78 -2.26 36.38
C GLY A 587 10.03 -1.45 35.11
N GLU A 588 9.57 -0.20 35.04
CA GLU A 588 9.83 0.71 33.91
C GLU A 588 11.04 1.61 34.20
N VAL A 589 11.73 2.09 33.17
CA VAL A 589 12.94 2.93 33.36
C VAL A 589 12.54 4.40 33.51
N PRO A 590 12.73 5.04 34.69
CA PRO A 590 12.35 6.43 34.89
C PRO A 590 13.05 7.39 33.92
N GLY A 591 12.25 8.20 33.24
CA GLY A 591 12.66 9.20 32.26
C GLY A 591 12.96 8.67 30.86
N LEU A 592 13.20 7.37 30.68
CA LEU A 592 13.43 6.76 29.36
C LEU A 592 12.13 6.17 28.84
N THR A 593 11.51 6.79 27.83
CA THR A 593 10.16 6.44 27.32
C THR A 593 9.02 6.48 28.35
N THR A 594 9.32 6.96 29.56
CA THR A 594 8.36 7.34 30.60
C THR A 594 8.50 8.84 30.85
N PHE A 595 7.59 9.42 31.65
CA PHE A 595 7.64 10.84 31.96
C PHE A 595 9.03 11.31 32.45
N SER A 596 9.62 12.28 31.74
CA SER A 596 10.98 12.79 31.97
C SER A 596 11.09 13.76 33.15
N GLY A 597 9.96 14.16 33.73
CA GLY A 597 9.86 15.33 34.60
C GLY A 597 9.38 16.59 33.88
N HIS A 598 9.32 16.58 32.55
CA HIS A 598 8.85 17.69 31.72
C HIS A 598 7.90 17.21 30.61
N SER A 599 6.78 17.91 30.38
CA SER A 599 5.75 17.48 29.42
C SER A 599 6.15 17.57 27.95
N ASN A 600 7.24 18.28 27.66
CA ASN A 600 7.69 18.58 26.30
C ASN A 600 9.18 18.25 26.07
N LEU A 601 9.78 17.47 26.96
CA LEU A 601 11.15 16.96 26.79
C LEU A 601 11.14 15.45 26.98
N TYR A 602 11.75 14.73 26.05
CA TYR A 602 11.73 13.27 26.01
C TYR A 602 13.15 12.74 25.89
N PHE A 603 13.45 11.63 26.57
CA PHE A 603 14.66 10.87 26.35
C PHE A 603 14.34 9.65 25.49
N ALA A 604 15.03 9.50 24.36
CA ALA A 604 14.90 8.34 23.48
C ALA A 604 15.89 7.23 23.88
N GLY A 605 15.51 5.98 23.63
CA GLY A 605 16.22 4.74 24.03
C GLY A 605 17.68 4.63 23.63
N ILE A 606 18.34 3.58 24.12
CA ILE A 606 19.79 3.37 23.96
C ILE A 606 20.15 2.08 23.22
N ALA A 607 19.41 0.99 23.41
CA ALA A 607 19.67 -0.22 22.64
C ALA A 607 19.15 -0.06 21.20
N ILE A 608 19.94 -0.51 20.22
CA ILE A 608 19.58 -0.41 18.79
C ILE A 608 18.27 -1.17 18.52
N SER A 609 18.08 -2.35 19.13
CA SER A 609 16.83 -3.13 19.04
C SER A 609 15.64 -2.39 19.66
N GLN A 610 15.88 -1.57 20.68
CA GLN A 610 14.86 -0.72 21.28
C GLN A 610 14.53 0.49 20.39
N ALA A 611 15.29 0.82 19.34
CA ALA A 611 14.95 1.95 18.47
C ALA A 611 13.57 1.79 17.78
N ARG A 612 13.09 0.54 17.62
CA ARG A 612 11.73 0.26 17.13
C ARG A 612 10.67 0.21 18.24
N THR A 613 11.03 -0.16 19.48
CA THR A 613 10.08 -0.40 20.59
C THR A 613 10.02 0.72 21.64
N SER A 614 11.09 1.50 21.78
CA SER A 614 11.23 2.62 22.72
C SER A 614 10.75 3.92 22.07
N LYS A 615 9.44 4.02 21.87
CA LYS A 615 8.81 5.12 21.17
C LYS A 615 8.32 6.19 22.18
N PRO A 616 8.63 7.48 22.03
CA PRO A 616 7.84 8.56 22.62
C PRO A 616 6.58 8.76 21.76
N GLU A 617 5.63 7.82 21.86
CA GLU A 617 4.51 7.67 20.92
C GLU A 617 3.32 8.63 21.13
N THR A 618 3.53 9.82 21.69
CA THR A 618 2.42 10.72 22.10
C THR A 618 2.55 12.20 21.71
N SER A 619 3.23 12.54 20.62
CA SER A 619 2.91 13.81 19.95
C SER A 619 3.01 13.71 18.44
N MET A 620 1.89 13.97 17.76
CA MET A 620 1.80 14.35 16.33
C MET A 620 2.14 13.16 15.38
N THR A 621 1.41 12.80 14.32
CA THR A 621 0.72 13.53 13.23
C THR A 621 0.13 12.52 12.16
N MET A 622 -0.70 12.94 11.16
CA MET A 622 -1.73 12.26 10.26
C MET A 622 -1.32 11.42 9.05
N SER A 623 -2.19 10.42 8.76
CA SER A 623 -2.23 9.29 7.83
C SER A 623 -1.99 9.62 6.38
N SER A 624 -1.32 8.69 5.71
CA SER A 624 -1.94 8.10 4.52
C SER A 624 -2.94 7.02 4.92
N LYS A 625 -4.15 7.08 4.36
CA LYS A 625 -5.20 6.09 4.55
C LYS A 625 -4.61 4.69 4.25
N PRO A 626 -4.96 3.62 5.00
CA PRO A 626 -4.79 2.29 4.43
C PRO A 626 -5.44 2.29 3.06
N LEU A 627 -4.72 1.79 2.05
CA LEU A 627 -5.28 1.65 0.72
C LEU A 627 -6.61 0.91 0.88
N PRO A 628 -7.72 1.49 0.43
CA PRO A 628 -9.01 0.81 0.51
C PRO A 628 -8.88 -0.58 -0.09
N LYS A 629 -9.42 -1.59 0.60
CA LYS A 629 -9.41 -2.96 0.11
C LYS A 629 -10.01 -2.96 -1.30
N VAL A 630 -9.31 -3.54 -2.26
CA VAL A 630 -9.80 -3.68 -3.63
C VAL A 630 -11.18 -4.34 -3.59
N GLU A 631 -12.19 -3.65 -4.11
CA GLU A 631 -13.46 -4.29 -4.44
C GLU A 631 -13.21 -5.24 -5.62
N ARG A 632 -13.69 -6.47 -5.51
CA ARG A 632 -13.65 -7.47 -6.59
C ARG A 632 -15.06 -7.81 -7.04
N THR A 633 -15.18 -8.32 -8.26
CA THR A 633 -16.44 -8.84 -8.79
C THR A 633 -16.17 -10.02 -9.71
N THR A 634 -17.24 -10.71 -10.11
CA THR A 634 -17.16 -11.82 -11.05
C THR A 634 -17.83 -11.44 -12.37
N ILE A 635 -17.15 -11.73 -13.48
CA ILE A 635 -17.73 -11.71 -14.82
C ILE A 635 -17.90 -13.14 -15.34
N ALA A 636 -18.92 -13.36 -16.17
CA ALA A 636 -19.26 -14.67 -16.74
C ALA A 636 -19.44 -15.81 -15.71
N GLY A 637 -19.70 -15.49 -14.45
CA GLY A 637 -19.87 -16.45 -13.36
C GLY A 637 -18.59 -17.18 -12.91
N SER A 638 -17.45 -16.98 -13.56
CA SER A 638 -16.23 -17.74 -13.26
C SER A 638 -14.93 -16.94 -13.22
N ILE A 639 -14.89 -15.70 -13.73
CA ILE A 639 -13.67 -14.87 -13.73
C ILE A 639 -13.80 -13.82 -12.63
N GLU A 640 -13.00 -13.93 -11.58
CA GLU A 640 -12.89 -12.89 -10.55
C GLU A 640 -11.90 -11.80 -10.98
N ILE A 641 -12.32 -10.54 -10.90
CA ILE A 641 -11.50 -9.37 -11.26
C ILE A 641 -11.58 -8.27 -10.21
N PRO A 642 -10.55 -7.41 -10.09
CA PRO A 642 -10.71 -6.13 -9.40
C PRO A 642 -11.70 -5.25 -10.16
N ARG A 643 -12.47 -4.45 -9.43
CA ARG A 643 -13.43 -3.50 -10.04
C ARG A 643 -12.74 -2.30 -10.71
N ILE A 644 -11.42 -2.18 -10.62
CA ILE A 644 -10.61 -1.29 -11.46
C ILE A 644 -9.61 -2.15 -12.24
N LEU A 645 -9.68 -2.12 -13.57
CA LEU A 645 -8.74 -2.77 -14.47
C LEU A 645 -7.70 -1.76 -14.95
N ASN A 646 -6.44 -2.21 -15.05
CA ASN A 646 -5.35 -1.43 -15.60
C ASN A 646 -5.39 -1.49 -17.13
N GLY A 647 -5.80 -0.40 -17.78
CA GLY A 647 -5.82 -0.30 -19.24
C GLY A 647 -4.44 0.04 -19.80
N LEU A 648 -3.92 -0.82 -20.68
CA LEU A 648 -2.57 -0.67 -21.24
C LEU A 648 -2.50 0.06 -22.59
N TRP A 649 -3.57 0.77 -22.98
CA TRP A 649 -3.64 1.53 -24.24
C TRP A 649 -2.54 2.61 -24.38
N GLN A 650 -1.93 3.04 -23.27
CA GLN A 650 -0.81 3.98 -23.31
C GLN A 650 0.46 3.39 -23.94
N LEU A 651 0.52 2.06 -24.11
CA LEU A 651 1.60 1.35 -24.79
C LEU A 651 1.42 1.27 -26.32
N ALA A 652 0.29 1.73 -26.87
CA ALA A 652 -0.03 1.67 -28.31
C ALA A 652 0.83 2.61 -29.21
N GLY A 653 1.78 3.36 -28.64
CA GLY A 653 2.60 4.34 -29.34
C GLY A 653 2.01 5.77 -29.30
N GLY A 654 2.86 6.77 -29.53
CA GLY A 654 2.50 8.21 -29.44
C GLY A 654 2.68 8.85 -28.06
N HIS A 655 2.99 8.05 -27.04
CA HIS A 655 3.39 8.51 -25.70
C HIS A 655 4.89 8.26 -25.43
N ASP A 656 5.38 7.04 -25.74
CA ASP A 656 6.79 6.65 -25.66
C ASP A 656 7.15 5.80 -26.89
N GLN A 657 8.24 6.12 -27.60
CA GLN A 657 8.60 5.44 -28.87
C GLN A 657 9.45 4.16 -28.68
N ASN A 658 9.97 3.90 -27.49
CA ASN A 658 10.81 2.74 -27.17
C ASN A 658 10.42 2.16 -25.80
N ILE A 659 9.40 1.30 -25.76
CA ILE A 659 8.95 0.65 -24.52
C ILE A 659 9.83 -0.57 -24.24
N ASP A 660 10.52 -0.56 -23.10
CA ASP A 660 11.22 -1.73 -22.57
C ASP A 660 10.21 -2.69 -21.92
N VAL A 661 10.00 -3.84 -22.55
CA VAL A 661 9.05 -4.87 -22.12
C VAL A 661 9.37 -5.41 -20.72
N ALA A 662 10.66 -5.59 -20.40
CA ALA A 662 11.07 -6.12 -19.10
C ALA A 662 10.85 -5.10 -17.99
N ALA A 663 11.21 -3.83 -18.25
CA ALA A 663 10.96 -2.74 -17.32
C ALA A 663 9.46 -2.52 -17.08
N ALA A 664 8.64 -2.55 -18.13
CA ALA A 664 7.19 -2.43 -18.03
C ALA A 664 6.57 -3.61 -17.25
N ALA A 665 7.04 -4.84 -17.46
CA ALA A 665 6.58 -6.01 -16.71
C ALA A 665 6.92 -5.92 -15.22
N ASN A 666 8.13 -5.44 -14.88
CA ASN A 666 8.51 -5.20 -13.49
C ASN A 666 7.67 -4.08 -12.85
N ALA A 667 7.32 -3.05 -13.61
CA ALA A 667 6.47 -1.95 -13.17
C ALA A 667 5.00 -2.36 -12.90
N MET A 668 4.57 -3.57 -13.27
CA MET A 668 3.26 -4.11 -12.88
C MET A 668 3.21 -4.55 -11.42
N LYS A 669 4.36 -4.94 -10.84
CA LYS A 669 4.45 -5.49 -9.48
C LYS A 669 3.70 -4.67 -8.41
N PRO A 670 3.87 -3.35 -8.29
CA PRO A 670 3.14 -2.58 -7.28
C PRO A 670 1.61 -2.52 -7.51
N LEU A 671 1.14 -2.68 -8.75
CA LEU A 671 -0.30 -2.76 -9.05
C LEU A 671 -0.85 -4.12 -8.57
N ILE A 672 -0.14 -5.21 -8.89
CA ILE A 672 -0.50 -6.58 -8.50
C ILE A 672 -0.51 -6.72 -6.98
N GLU A 673 0.55 -6.25 -6.30
CA GLU A 673 0.68 -6.29 -4.84
C GLU A 673 -0.42 -5.48 -4.14
N ALA A 674 -0.94 -4.43 -4.79
CA ALA A 674 -2.05 -3.64 -4.28
C ALA A 674 -3.44 -4.27 -4.58
N GLY A 675 -3.48 -5.46 -5.18
CA GLY A 675 -4.70 -6.19 -5.54
C GLY A 675 -5.33 -5.76 -6.87
N LEU A 676 -4.70 -4.84 -7.62
CA LEU A 676 -5.08 -4.44 -8.97
C LEU A 676 -4.39 -5.36 -9.99
N ASP A 677 -4.69 -6.65 -9.89
CA ASP A 677 -4.11 -7.75 -10.68
C ASP A 677 -4.83 -8.00 -12.03
N GLY A 678 -5.77 -7.13 -12.40
CA GLY A 678 -6.52 -7.16 -13.66
C GLY A 678 -5.97 -6.18 -14.71
N PHE A 679 -5.75 -6.65 -15.93
CA PHE A 679 -5.18 -5.87 -17.04
C PHE A 679 -6.04 -5.98 -18.30
N ASP A 680 -6.31 -4.86 -18.96
CA ASP A 680 -7.06 -4.80 -20.23
C ASP A 680 -6.17 -4.26 -21.37
N MET A 681 -6.12 -5.01 -22.46
CA MET A 681 -5.21 -4.80 -23.60
C MET A 681 -5.96 -4.93 -24.93
N ALA A 682 -5.24 -4.83 -26.06
CA ALA A 682 -5.75 -5.12 -27.40
C ALA A 682 -4.59 -5.52 -28.32
N ASP A 683 -4.90 -6.23 -29.40
CA ASP A 683 -3.97 -6.60 -30.48
C ASP A 683 -3.14 -5.44 -31.07
N HIS A 684 -3.70 -4.22 -31.06
CA HIS A 684 -3.07 -3.00 -31.57
C HIS A 684 -2.42 -2.12 -30.49
N TYR A 685 -2.37 -2.55 -29.22
CA TYR A 685 -1.74 -1.77 -28.13
C TYR A 685 -0.23 -2.00 -28.00
N GLY A 686 0.49 -1.92 -29.13
CA GLY A 686 1.95 -2.06 -29.14
C GLY A 686 2.42 -3.34 -28.43
N PRO A 687 3.37 -3.27 -27.47
CA PRO A 687 3.91 -4.45 -26.79
C PRO A 687 3.08 -4.93 -25.58
N ALA A 688 1.83 -4.46 -25.38
CA ALA A 688 1.05 -4.78 -24.17
C ALA A 688 0.95 -6.29 -23.89
N GLU A 689 0.61 -7.10 -24.89
CA GLU A 689 0.52 -8.57 -24.74
C GLU A 689 1.88 -9.20 -24.39
N LEU A 690 2.97 -8.67 -24.97
CA LEU A 690 4.34 -9.13 -24.69
C LEU A 690 4.79 -8.82 -23.26
N VAL A 691 4.32 -7.70 -22.69
CA VAL A 691 4.58 -7.34 -21.27
C VAL A 691 3.97 -8.37 -20.33
N ILE A 692 2.72 -8.80 -20.59
CA ILE A 692 2.08 -9.88 -19.83
C ILE A 692 2.84 -11.21 -20.02
N GLY A 693 3.25 -11.53 -21.25
CA GLY A 693 4.05 -12.73 -21.51
C GLY A 693 5.39 -12.75 -20.79
N HIS A 694 6.08 -11.61 -20.73
CA HIS A 694 7.33 -11.49 -19.99
C HIS A 694 7.13 -11.69 -18.48
N HIS A 695 6.07 -11.11 -17.92
CA HIS A 695 5.68 -11.34 -16.52
C HIS A 695 5.41 -12.84 -16.25
N ASN A 696 4.66 -13.50 -17.14
CA ASN A 696 4.29 -14.91 -16.98
C ASN A 696 5.50 -15.86 -17.05
N HIS A 697 6.47 -15.61 -17.95
CA HIS A 697 7.66 -16.45 -18.10
C HIS A 697 8.66 -16.33 -16.94
N ASN A 698 8.77 -15.15 -16.31
CA ASN A 698 9.75 -14.89 -15.25
C ASN A 698 9.26 -15.26 -13.83
N ARG A 699 8.17 -16.04 -13.70
CA ARG A 699 7.67 -16.51 -12.41
C ARG A 699 8.62 -17.57 -11.82
N THR A 700 9.44 -17.17 -10.86
CA THR A 700 10.42 -18.05 -10.19
C THR A 700 9.86 -18.77 -8.95
N SER A 701 8.61 -18.52 -8.54
CA SER A 701 7.98 -19.19 -7.39
C SER A 701 6.45 -19.39 -7.56
N PRO A 702 5.87 -20.54 -7.13
CA PRO A 702 4.42 -20.81 -7.18
C PRO A 702 3.54 -19.91 -6.29
N ALA A 703 4.14 -19.08 -5.41
CA ALA A 703 3.44 -18.31 -4.39
C ALA A 703 2.93 -16.91 -4.82
N HIS A 704 3.06 -16.51 -6.09
CA HIS A 704 2.59 -15.20 -6.58
C HIS A 704 1.13 -15.24 -7.08
N THR A 705 0.33 -14.22 -6.70
CA THR A 705 -1.05 -13.99 -7.18
C THR A 705 -1.08 -13.98 -8.71
N PRO A 706 -1.89 -14.86 -9.37
CA PRO A 706 -2.00 -14.88 -10.82
C PRO A 706 -2.71 -13.61 -11.33
N VAL A 707 -2.14 -12.98 -12.36
CA VAL A 707 -2.78 -11.84 -13.03
C VAL A 707 -3.93 -12.31 -13.94
N THR A 708 -4.98 -11.49 -14.04
CA THR A 708 -6.06 -11.68 -15.01
C THR A 708 -5.86 -10.71 -16.16
N ALA A 709 -5.59 -11.22 -17.36
CA ALA A 709 -5.34 -10.42 -18.55
C ALA A 709 -6.45 -10.60 -19.59
N PHE A 710 -7.05 -9.50 -20.02
CA PHE A 710 -8.02 -9.44 -21.11
C PHE A 710 -7.37 -8.84 -22.34
N THR A 711 -7.66 -9.40 -23.51
CA THR A 711 -7.23 -8.84 -24.79
C THR A 711 -8.42 -8.64 -25.72
N LYS A 712 -8.17 -8.02 -26.87
CA LYS A 712 -9.17 -7.72 -27.89
C LYS A 712 -8.66 -8.15 -29.25
N TRP A 713 -9.59 -8.62 -30.06
CA TRP A 713 -9.40 -8.70 -31.49
C TRP A 713 -10.19 -7.56 -32.15
N CYS A 714 -9.46 -6.62 -32.74
CA CYS A 714 -10.00 -5.45 -33.42
C CYS A 714 -9.60 -5.52 -34.91
N PRO A 715 -10.12 -6.50 -35.66
CA PRO A 715 -9.75 -6.64 -37.07
C PRO A 715 -10.11 -5.35 -37.81
N ALA A 716 -9.24 -4.95 -38.76
CA ALA A 716 -9.63 -3.95 -39.73
C ALA A 716 -10.84 -4.48 -40.51
N GLU A 717 -11.78 -3.60 -40.83
CA GLU A 717 -12.94 -3.97 -41.63
C GLU A 717 -12.52 -4.08 -43.11
N ASN A 718 -11.79 -5.16 -43.42
CA ASN A 718 -11.19 -5.46 -44.71
C ASN A 718 -11.93 -6.59 -45.46
N GLY A 719 -13.05 -7.06 -44.90
CA GLY A 719 -13.87 -8.14 -45.45
C GLY A 719 -13.30 -9.55 -45.29
N ASP A 720 -12.19 -9.76 -44.56
CA ASP A 720 -11.69 -11.10 -44.27
C ASP A 720 -12.57 -11.80 -43.23
N LYS A 721 -13.16 -12.91 -43.67
CA LYS A 721 -14.19 -13.69 -42.98
C LYS A 721 -13.71 -15.11 -42.64
N SER A 722 -12.41 -15.38 -42.81
CA SER A 722 -11.84 -16.72 -42.70
C SER A 722 -11.66 -17.17 -41.23
N PHE A 723 -11.80 -18.47 -41.00
CA PHE A 723 -11.51 -19.06 -39.69
C PHE A 723 -10.01 -18.99 -39.39
N GLU A 724 -9.18 -19.12 -40.42
CA GLU A 724 -7.72 -19.07 -40.35
C GLU A 724 -7.21 -17.75 -39.77
N THR A 725 -7.78 -16.61 -40.19
CA THR A 725 -7.41 -15.30 -39.65
C THR A 725 -7.82 -15.14 -38.19
N ALA A 726 -9.04 -15.56 -37.82
CA ALA A 726 -9.49 -15.57 -36.43
C ALA A 726 -8.59 -16.46 -35.55
N GLN A 727 -8.25 -17.65 -36.05
CA GLN A 727 -7.38 -18.60 -35.37
C GLN A 727 -5.96 -18.06 -35.20
N ALA A 728 -5.39 -17.45 -36.24
CA ALA A 728 -4.06 -16.84 -36.19
C ALA A 728 -3.99 -15.68 -35.19
N ALA A 729 -5.03 -14.83 -35.14
CA ALA A 729 -5.10 -13.74 -34.17
C ALA A 729 -5.14 -14.26 -32.72
N VAL A 730 -5.93 -15.30 -32.45
CA VAL A 730 -6.01 -15.93 -31.13
C VAL A 730 -4.70 -16.63 -30.75
N ASP A 731 -4.09 -17.37 -31.68
CA ASP A 731 -2.83 -18.07 -31.44
C ASP A 731 -1.67 -17.10 -31.18
N LEU A 732 -1.61 -15.99 -31.93
CA LEU A 732 -0.63 -14.94 -31.70
C LEU A 732 -0.81 -14.28 -30.32
N ALA A 733 -2.04 -14.01 -29.90
CA ALA A 733 -2.31 -13.45 -28.58
C ALA A 733 -1.90 -14.41 -27.44
N LEU A 734 -2.21 -15.71 -27.59
CA LEU A 734 -1.78 -16.77 -26.66
C LEU A 734 -0.24 -16.85 -26.56
N GLU A 735 0.44 -16.84 -27.71
CA GLU A 735 1.90 -16.84 -27.78
C GLU A 735 2.51 -15.62 -27.07
N ARG A 736 2.05 -14.41 -27.42
CA ARG A 736 2.57 -13.15 -26.86
C ARG A 736 2.36 -13.04 -25.35
N MET A 737 1.22 -13.48 -24.85
CA MET A 737 0.90 -13.47 -23.42
C MET A 737 1.49 -14.65 -22.65
N GLY A 738 2.08 -15.64 -23.33
CA GLY A 738 2.58 -16.86 -22.68
C GLY A 738 1.48 -17.64 -21.95
N GLN A 739 0.32 -17.79 -22.59
CA GLN A 739 -0.86 -18.47 -22.02
C GLN A 739 -1.35 -19.59 -22.92
N THR A 740 -2.04 -20.58 -22.35
CA THR A 740 -2.67 -21.69 -23.09
C THR A 740 -4.16 -21.47 -23.35
N GLN A 741 -4.78 -20.51 -22.65
CA GLN A 741 -6.17 -20.12 -22.83
C GLN A 741 -6.33 -18.63 -22.49
N ILE A 742 -7.08 -17.90 -23.33
CA ILE A 742 -7.41 -16.49 -23.09
C ILE A 742 -8.63 -16.41 -22.15
N ALA A 743 -8.51 -15.72 -21.02
CA ALA A 743 -9.60 -15.59 -20.05
C ALA A 743 -10.82 -14.88 -20.65
N LEU A 744 -10.61 -13.75 -21.34
CA LEU A 744 -11.65 -13.01 -22.04
C LEU A 744 -11.09 -12.44 -23.36
N MET A 745 -11.63 -12.89 -24.49
CA MET A 745 -11.36 -12.33 -25.81
C MET A 745 -12.52 -11.41 -26.20
N GLN A 746 -12.25 -10.11 -26.35
CA GLN A 746 -13.29 -9.13 -26.69
C GLN A 746 -13.24 -8.76 -28.18
N TYR A 747 -14.39 -8.67 -28.84
CA TYR A 747 -14.49 -8.35 -30.26
C TYR A 747 -15.04 -6.94 -30.50
N HIS A 748 -14.39 -6.14 -31.36
CA HIS A 748 -14.88 -4.81 -31.78
C HIS A 748 -15.69 -4.92 -33.07
N VAL A 749 -16.90 -4.35 -33.08
CA VAL A 749 -17.75 -4.29 -34.29
C VAL A 749 -17.69 -2.89 -34.89
N TRP A 750 -17.19 -2.79 -36.12
CA TRP A 750 -17.01 -1.52 -36.82
C TRP A 750 -18.23 -1.13 -37.66
N ASP A 751 -18.82 -2.04 -38.43
CA ASP A 751 -20.05 -1.80 -39.18
C ASP A 751 -21.06 -2.94 -38.98
N TYR A 752 -22.27 -2.61 -38.53
CA TYR A 752 -23.35 -3.59 -38.35
C TYR A 752 -23.98 -4.05 -39.67
N THR A 753 -23.77 -3.28 -40.74
CA THR A 753 -24.28 -3.58 -42.07
C THR A 753 -23.43 -4.61 -42.83
N ASP A 754 -22.26 -4.96 -42.28
CA ASP A 754 -21.42 -6.06 -42.77
C ASP A 754 -21.59 -7.30 -41.89
N ASP A 755 -21.78 -8.47 -42.49
CA ASP A 755 -21.94 -9.74 -41.77
C ASP A 755 -20.62 -10.31 -41.20
N THR A 756 -19.50 -9.63 -41.38
CA THR A 756 -18.17 -10.00 -40.88
C THR A 756 -18.18 -10.27 -39.37
N TYR A 757 -18.86 -9.43 -38.59
CA TYR A 757 -18.89 -9.62 -37.13
C TYR A 757 -19.62 -10.90 -36.70
N LEU A 758 -20.71 -11.28 -37.37
CA LEU A 758 -21.43 -12.52 -37.08
C LEU A 758 -20.56 -13.75 -37.40
N ARG A 759 -19.82 -13.71 -38.51
CA ARG A 759 -18.90 -14.78 -38.90
C ARG A 759 -17.74 -14.89 -37.92
N ASN A 760 -17.10 -13.77 -37.59
CA ASN A 760 -15.97 -13.73 -36.66
C ASN A 760 -16.36 -14.15 -35.25
N LEU A 761 -17.53 -13.72 -34.73
CA LEU A 761 -18.04 -14.22 -33.45
C LEU A 761 -18.34 -15.72 -33.47
N SER A 762 -18.75 -16.27 -34.62
CA SER A 762 -18.94 -17.72 -34.77
C SER A 762 -17.60 -18.46 -34.77
N HIS A 763 -16.56 -17.90 -35.40
CA HIS A 763 -15.20 -18.43 -35.32
C HIS A 763 -14.66 -18.39 -33.89
N LEU A 764 -14.83 -17.28 -33.18
CA LEU A 764 -14.45 -17.17 -31.77
C LEU A 764 -15.19 -18.18 -30.88
N ARG A 765 -16.47 -18.48 -31.17
CA ARG A 765 -17.22 -19.55 -30.50
C ARG A 765 -16.59 -20.93 -30.75
N THR A 766 -16.18 -21.23 -31.98
CA THR A 766 -15.45 -22.47 -32.29
C THR A 766 -14.14 -22.56 -31.52
N LEU A 767 -13.40 -21.46 -31.42
CA LEU A 767 -12.15 -21.39 -30.64
C LEU A 767 -12.38 -21.49 -29.12
N GLN A 768 -13.52 -21.00 -28.63
CA GLN A 768 -13.98 -21.20 -27.27
C GLN A 768 -14.25 -22.68 -26.99
N GLN A 769 -14.98 -23.36 -27.89
CA GLN A 769 -15.23 -24.81 -27.80
C GLN A 769 -13.95 -25.65 -27.86
N ALA A 770 -12.95 -25.18 -28.63
CA ALA A 770 -11.62 -25.79 -28.69
C ALA A 770 -10.76 -25.51 -27.43
N GLY A 771 -11.26 -24.74 -26.47
CA GLY A 771 -10.57 -24.44 -25.21
C GLY A 771 -9.50 -23.35 -25.30
N LYS A 772 -9.34 -22.68 -26.45
CA LYS A 772 -8.38 -21.56 -26.61
C LYS A 772 -8.87 -20.26 -25.98
N ILE A 773 -10.18 -20.09 -25.88
CA ILE A 773 -10.83 -18.93 -25.25
C ILE A 773 -11.75 -19.45 -24.15
N ALA A 774 -11.71 -18.87 -22.95
CA ALA A 774 -12.66 -19.20 -21.89
C ALA A 774 -13.98 -18.47 -22.12
N HIS A 775 -13.93 -17.15 -22.34
CA HIS A 775 -15.10 -16.29 -22.51
C HIS A 775 -14.96 -15.30 -23.67
N VAL A 776 -16.07 -15.03 -24.35
CA VAL A 776 -16.14 -14.01 -25.40
C VAL A 776 -16.82 -12.75 -24.86
N GLY A 777 -16.19 -11.60 -25.07
CA GLY A 777 -16.75 -10.29 -24.78
C GLY A 777 -16.92 -9.45 -26.05
N LEU A 778 -17.55 -8.31 -25.92
CA LEU A 778 -17.73 -7.31 -26.97
C LEU A 778 -17.08 -5.99 -26.55
N THR A 779 -16.73 -5.14 -27.52
CA THR A 779 -16.33 -3.76 -27.26
C THR A 779 -17.06 -2.82 -28.21
N ASN A 780 -17.56 -1.71 -27.65
CA ASN A 780 -18.34 -0.69 -28.33
C ASN A 780 -19.55 -1.26 -29.08
N VAL A 781 -20.23 -2.30 -28.56
CA VAL A 781 -21.48 -2.78 -29.17
C VAL A 781 -22.68 -2.05 -28.57
N ASP A 782 -23.63 -1.59 -29.40
CA ASP A 782 -24.83 -0.90 -28.91
C ASP A 782 -25.86 -1.86 -28.27
N ALA A 783 -26.89 -1.31 -27.63
CA ALA A 783 -27.85 -2.13 -26.89
C ALA A 783 -28.68 -3.04 -27.79
N ALA A 784 -29.03 -2.58 -29.00
CA ALA A 784 -29.85 -3.34 -29.95
C ALA A 784 -29.08 -4.55 -30.50
N HIS A 785 -27.82 -4.36 -30.84
CA HIS A 785 -26.95 -5.40 -31.38
C HIS A 785 -26.46 -6.36 -30.30
N LEU A 786 -26.22 -5.89 -29.07
CA LEU A 786 -25.96 -6.78 -27.94
C LEU A 786 -27.14 -7.73 -27.72
N GLU A 787 -28.36 -7.20 -27.65
CA GLU A 787 -29.59 -7.98 -27.49
C GLU A 787 -29.81 -8.95 -28.67
N LEU A 788 -29.57 -8.50 -29.91
CA LEU A 788 -29.62 -9.33 -31.11
C LEU A 788 -28.65 -10.52 -31.04
N LEU A 789 -27.39 -10.30 -30.64
CA LEU A 789 -26.39 -11.36 -30.51
C LEU A 789 -26.79 -12.37 -29.42
N LEU A 790 -27.29 -11.89 -28.27
CA LEU A 790 -27.75 -12.75 -27.18
C LEU A 790 -28.94 -13.62 -27.62
N HIS A 791 -29.94 -13.03 -28.29
CA HIS A 791 -31.07 -13.79 -28.83
C HIS A 791 -30.70 -14.73 -29.98
N SER A 792 -29.59 -14.46 -30.67
CA SER A 792 -28.98 -15.36 -31.66
C SER A 792 -28.17 -16.50 -31.03
N GLY A 793 -28.18 -16.61 -29.69
CA GLY A 793 -27.53 -17.70 -28.96
C GLY A 793 -26.02 -17.54 -28.75
N TYR A 794 -25.46 -16.33 -28.96
CA TYR A 794 -24.07 -16.06 -28.57
C TYR A 794 -23.97 -15.89 -27.05
N GLN A 795 -23.01 -16.57 -26.44
CA GLN A 795 -22.69 -16.40 -25.02
C GLN A 795 -21.71 -15.24 -24.86
N ILE A 796 -22.21 -14.10 -24.39
CA ILE A 796 -21.44 -12.87 -24.22
C ILE A 796 -21.23 -12.59 -22.74
N ALA A 797 -19.97 -12.57 -22.31
CA ALA A 797 -19.58 -12.35 -20.92
C ALA A 797 -19.64 -10.87 -20.51
N SER A 798 -19.21 -9.98 -21.41
CA SER A 798 -19.12 -8.55 -21.14
C SER A 798 -19.28 -7.70 -22.40
N ASN A 799 -19.65 -6.45 -22.21
CA ASN A 799 -19.57 -5.41 -23.23
C ASN A 799 -18.76 -4.21 -22.70
N GLN A 800 -17.66 -3.89 -23.36
CA GLN A 800 -16.77 -2.80 -22.99
C GLN A 800 -17.22 -1.50 -23.69
N VAL A 801 -17.66 -0.49 -22.95
CA VAL A 801 -18.26 0.75 -23.52
C VAL A 801 -17.78 2.01 -22.82
N SER A 802 -17.87 3.17 -23.49
CA SER A 802 -17.58 4.47 -22.89
C SER A 802 -18.62 4.82 -21.84
N CYS A 803 -18.19 5.25 -20.65
CA CYS A 803 -19.06 5.81 -19.62
C CYS A 803 -18.27 6.75 -18.70
N SER A 804 -18.86 7.89 -18.35
CA SER A 804 -18.30 8.82 -17.36
C SER A 804 -19.41 9.68 -16.77
N VAL A 805 -19.06 10.58 -15.85
CA VAL A 805 -19.99 11.62 -15.37
C VAL A 805 -20.47 12.58 -16.48
N ILE A 806 -19.88 12.53 -17.68
CA ILE A 806 -20.32 13.30 -18.86
C ILE A 806 -21.06 12.38 -19.86
N ASP A 807 -20.51 11.21 -20.16
CA ASP A 807 -21.13 10.24 -21.07
C ASP A 807 -22.15 9.37 -20.33
N ARG A 808 -23.42 9.79 -20.42
CA ARG A 808 -24.57 9.17 -19.72
C ARG A 808 -25.38 8.20 -20.60
N ARG A 809 -24.87 7.80 -21.76
CA ARG A 809 -25.59 6.84 -22.64
C ARG A 809 -25.85 5.51 -21.95
N LEU A 810 -24.95 5.06 -21.08
CA LEU A 810 -25.16 3.84 -20.28
C LEU A 810 -26.34 3.95 -19.31
N THR A 811 -26.53 5.11 -18.64
CA THR A 811 -27.54 5.29 -17.59
C THR A 811 -28.87 5.83 -18.11
N ARG A 812 -28.88 6.57 -19.22
CA ARG A 812 -30.09 7.12 -19.86
C ARG A 812 -30.58 6.29 -21.05
N GLY A 813 -29.71 5.46 -21.62
CA GLY A 813 -30.01 4.59 -22.75
C GLY A 813 -30.51 3.21 -22.35
N ARG A 814 -30.63 2.32 -23.33
CA ARG A 814 -31.13 0.95 -23.13
C ARG A 814 -30.07 -0.02 -22.62
N MET A 815 -28.78 0.30 -22.79
CA MET A 815 -27.66 -0.61 -22.53
C MET A 815 -27.72 -1.26 -21.15
N ALA A 816 -27.90 -0.48 -20.07
CA ALA A 816 -27.98 -1.02 -18.72
C ALA A 816 -29.18 -1.98 -18.55
N GLY A 817 -30.32 -1.69 -19.16
CA GLY A 817 -31.49 -2.57 -19.14
C GLY A 817 -31.27 -3.89 -19.88
N VAL A 818 -30.54 -3.87 -21.00
CA VAL A 818 -30.14 -5.10 -21.73
C VAL A 818 -29.17 -5.93 -20.87
N CYS A 819 -28.11 -5.29 -20.37
CA CYS A 819 -27.10 -5.96 -19.55
C CYS A 819 -27.69 -6.62 -18.30
N THR A 820 -28.60 -5.94 -17.60
CA THR A 820 -29.29 -6.52 -16.43
C THR A 820 -30.14 -7.73 -16.80
N ARG A 821 -30.94 -7.64 -17.87
CA ARG A 821 -31.83 -8.76 -18.28
C ARG A 821 -31.06 -10.01 -18.69
N HIS A 822 -29.90 -9.84 -19.33
CA HIS A 822 -29.13 -10.95 -19.87
C HIS A 822 -27.86 -11.29 -19.06
N SER A 823 -27.70 -10.70 -17.87
CA SER A 823 -26.53 -10.90 -17.00
C SER A 823 -25.17 -10.61 -17.66
N VAL A 824 -25.12 -9.63 -18.56
CA VAL A 824 -23.88 -9.19 -19.22
C VAL A 824 -23.20 -8.12 -18.37
N GLY A 825 -21.90 -8.29 -18.10
CA GLY A 825 -21.11 -7.30 -17.36
C GLY A 825 -20.65 -6.13 -18.22
N VAL A 826 -20.71 -4.90 -17.70
CA VAL A 826 -20.11 -3.73 -18.38
C VAL A 826 -18.69 -3.50 -17.87
N LEU A 827 -17.75 -3.34 -18.82
CA LEU A 827 -16.40 -2.83 -18.54
C LEU A 827 -16.33 -1.38 -19.06
N ALA A 828 -16.35 -0.41 -18.17
CA ALA A 828 -16.47 1.00 -18.56
C ALA A 828 -15.10 1.61 -18.83
N TYR A 829 -14.85 2.11 -20.04
CA TYR A 829 -13.67 2.91 -20.35
C TYR A 829 -14.04 4.40 -20.47
N GLY A 830 -13.03 5.27 -20.50
CA GLY A 830 -13.26 6.71 -20.65
C GLY A 830 -13.78 7.41 -19.40
N THR A 831 -13.86 6.68 -18.29
CA THR A 831 -14.27 7.13 -16.95
C THR A 831 -13.64 8.44 -16.51
N LEU A 832 -12.37 8.68 -16.87
CA LEU A 832 -11.61 9.89 -16.49
C LEU A 832 -11.44 10.91 -17.63
N LEU A 833 -12.09 10.70 -18.79
CA LEU A 833 -12.02 11.58 -19.96
C LEU A 833 -10.57 11.93 -20.36
N GLY A 834 -9.68 10.94 -20.40
CA GLY A 834 -8.27 11.13 -20.76
C GLY A 834 -7.46 11.97 -19.77
N GLY A 835 -8.02 12.25 -18.58
CA GLY A 835 -7.41 13.07 -17.53
C GLY A 835 -8.11 14.41 -17.30
N PHE A 836 -9.17 14.75 -18.06
CA PHE A 836 -9.94 15.97 -17.83
C PHE A 836 -10.66 15.98 -16.48
N LEU A 837 -11.05 14.81 -15.97
CA LEU A 837 -11.64 14.67 -14.62
C LEU A 837 -10.53 14.62 -13.56
N SER A 838 -9.84 15.74 -13.41
CA SER A 838 -8.81 15.97 -12.39
C SER A 838 -8.83 17.42 -11.90
N GLU A 839 -8.23 17.65 -10.74
CA GLU A 839 -8.11 18.96 -10.09
C GLU A 839 -7.44 20.00 -11.00
N LYS A 840 -6.53 19.54 -11.89
CA LYS A 840 -5.79 20.39 -12.83
C LYS A 840 -6.72 21.24 -13.72
N TRP A 841 -7.90 20.73 -14.07
CA TRP A 841 -8.81 21.35 -15.03
C TRP A 841 -9.92 22.17 -14.38
N VAL A 842 -10.05 22.14 -13.05
CA VAL A 842 -11.10 22.87 -12.33
C VAL A 842 -10.90 24.38 -12.51
N GLY A 843 -11.91 25.06 -13.06
CA GLY A 843 -11.90 26.51 -13.28
C GLY A 843 -10.95 26.98 -14.39
N LYS A 844 -10.41 26.06 -15.21
CA LYS A 844 -9.54 26.42 -16.34
C LYS A 844 -10.36 26.76 -17.59
N PRO A 845 -9.85 27.64 -18.49
CA PRO A 845 -10.44 27.84 -19.81
C PRO A 845 -10.28 26.57 -20.68
N GLU A 846 -11.08 26.47 -21.74
CA GLU A 846 -10.98 25.36 -22.70
C GLU A 846 -9.60 25.36 -23.36
N PRO A 847 -8.89 24.21 -23.40
CA PRO A 847 -7.62 24.11 -24.12
C PRO A 847 -7.84 24.16 -25.63
N SER A 848 -6.85 24.65 -26.38
CA SER A 848 -6.81 24.50 -27.83
C SER A 848 -6.47 23.05 -28.22
N ASP A 849 -6.92 22.63 -29.40
CA ASP A 849 -6.71 21.25 -29.90
C ASP A 849 -5.22 20.88 -30.04
N ASP A 850 -4.36 21.88 -30.27
CA ASP A 850 -2.90 21.77 -30.38
C ASP A 850 -2.16 22.43 -29.20
N GLY A 851 -2.86 22.67 -28.08
CA GLY A 851 -2.28 23.26 -26.88
C GLY A 851 -1.18 22.40 -26.25
N GLU A 852 -0.22 23.06 -25.61
CA GLU A 852 0.85 22.40 -24.87
C GLU A 852 0.27 21.46 -23.80
N GLY A 853 0.66 20.18 -23.84
CA GLY A 853 0.17 19.14 -22.93
C GLY A 853 -1.08 18.37 -23.42
N MET A 854 -1.60 18.64 -24.62
CA MET A 854 -2.63 17.82 -25.26
C MET A 854 -2.06 16.50 -25.78
N ASN A 855 -2.71 15.38 -25.42
CA ASN A 855 -2.40 14.05 -25.93
C ASN A 855 -3.58 13.46 -26.72
N TRP A 856 -3.37 12.32 -27.40
CA TRP A 856 -4.39 11.67 -28.23
C TRP A 856 -5.71 11.42 -27.49
N SER A 857 -5.65 10.97 -26.24
CA SER A 857 -6.86 10.76 -25.42
C SER A 857 -7.53 12.07 -25.03
N LEU A 858 -6.78 13.11 -24.64
CA LEU A 858 -7.37 14.42 -24.35
C LEU A 858 -8.06 15.00 -25.59
N ARG A 859 -7.50 14.85 -26.79
CA ARG A 859 -8.17 15.28 -28.04
C ARG A 859 -9.49 14.54 -28.25
N LYS A 860 -9.49 13.21 -28.07
CA LYS A 860 -10.71 12.39 -28.15
C LYS A 860 -11.78 12.91 -27.19
N TYR A 861 -11.47 13.03 -25.90
CA TYR A 861 -12.47 13.39 -24.90
C TYR A 861 -12.86 14.88 -24.88
N LEU A 862 -12.05 15.77 -25.48
CA LEU A 862 -12.46 17.14 -25.73
C LEU A 862 -13.65 17.19 -26.71
N ARG A 863 -13.70 16.28 -27.69
CA ARG A 863 -14.86 16.13 -28.59
C ARG A 863 -16.12 15.68 -27.83
N PHE A 864 -15.97 14.71 -26.91
CA PHE A 864 -17.07 14.31 -26.01
C PHE A 864 -17.61 15.51 -25.21
N ILE A 865 -16.70 16.31 -24.62
CA ILE A 865 -17.07 17.50 -23.85
C ILE A 865 -17.80 18.54 -24.72
N ARG A 866 -17.30 18.78 -25.95
CA ARG A 866 -17.93 19.73 -26.89
C ARG A 866 -19.35 19.29 -27.27
N VAL A 867 -19.53 18.01 -27.55
CA VAL A 867 -20.85 17.44 -27.90
C VAL A 867 -21.80 17.39 -26.69
N ALA A 868 -21.29 17.26 -25.47
CA ALA A 868 -22.10 17.24 -24.24
C ALA A 868 -22.50 18.65 -23.74
N GLY A 869 -22.51 19.67 -24.60
CA GLY A 869 -22.88 21.06 -24.24
C GLY A 869 -21.69 21.99 -23.98
N GLY A 870 -20.48 21.59 -24.37
CA GLY A 870 -19.29 22.46 -24.36
C GLY A 870 -18.59 22.59 -23.01
N TRP A 871 -17.47 23.32 -23.03
CA TRP A 871 -16.58 23.43 -21.87
C TRP A 871 -17.25 24.04 -20.63
N ALA A 872 -18.16 25.00 -20.83
CA ALA A 872 -18.91 25.59 -19.72
C ALA A 872 -19.80 24.57 -18.99
N ALA A 873 -20.44 23.67 -19.73
CA ALA A 873 -21.26 22.60 -19.16
C ALA A 873 -20.39 21.57 -18.42
N PHE A 874 -19.27 21.18 -19.03
CA PHE A 874 -18.27 20.33 -18.38
C PHE A 874 -17.75 20.94 -17.08
N GLN A 875 -17.42 22.24 -17.04
CA GLN A 875 -16.92 22.89 -15.83
C GLN A 875 -17.94 22.92 -14.68
N ARG A 876 -19.25 22.98 -14.98
CA ARG A 876 -20.29 22.84 -13.95
C ARG A 876 -20.25 21.47 -13.29
N VAL A 877 -20.18 20.41 -14.10
CA VAL A 877 -20.11 19.02 -13.61
C VAL A 877 -18.79 18.78 -12.89
N LEU A 878 -17.66 19.21 -13.48
CA LEU A 878 -16.34 19.08 -12.87
C LEU A 878 -16.27 19.77 -11.51
N LYS A 879 -16.88 20.95 -11.35
CA LYS A 879 -16.98 21.64 -10.06
C LYS A 879 -17.80 20.85 -9.06
N ALA A 880 -18.96 20.30 -9.46
CA ALA A 880 -19.77 19.47 -8.58
C ALA A 880 -19.01 18.22 -8.11
N VAL A 881 -18.32 17.53 -9.02
CA VAL A 881 -17.46 16.38 -8.70
C VAL A 881 -16.31 16.80 -7.77
N ALA A 882 -15.70 17.96 -8.00
CA ALA A 882 -14.63 18.49 -7.13
C ALA A 882 -15.15 18.86 -5.72
N ASP A 883 -16.36 19.40 -5.62
CA ASP A 883 -16.98 19.70 -4.33
C ASP A 883 -17.29 18.41 -3.54
N VAL A 884 -17.77 17.36 -4.23
CA VAL A 884 -17.93 16.01 -3.64
C VAL A 884 -16.58 15.42 -3.24
N ALA A 885 -15.56 15.55 -4.09
CA ALA A 885 -14.20 15.10 -3.79
C ALA A 885 -13.65 15.76 -2.52
N LYS A 886 -13.90 17.07 -2.35
CA LYS A 886 -13.58 17.82 -1.14
C LYS A 886 -14.33 17.31 0.10
N LYS A 887 -15.62 16.97 -0.03
CA LYS A 887 -16.43 16.39 1.07
C LYS A 887 -15.85 15.06 1.56
N HIS A 888 -15.43 14.19 0.64
CA HIS A 888 -14.91 12.85 0.97
C HIS A 888 -13.40 12.78 1.23
N GLY A 889 -12.67 13.89 1.05
CA GLY A 889 -11.21 13.90 1.11
C GLY A 889 -10.61 12.91 0.10
N ALA A 890 -11.12 12.94 -1.12
CA ALA A 890 -10.74 12.11 -2.27
C ALA A 890 -10.35 12.99 -3.46
N SER A 891 -9.77 12.41 -4.51
CA SER A 891 -9.51 13.13 -5.76
C SER A 891 -10.75 13.20 -6.65
N VAL A 892 -10.79 14.17 -7.57
CA VAL A 892 -11.81 14.28 -8.62
C VAL A 892 -11.89 12.98 -9.42
N ALA A 893 -10.73 12.39 -9.73
CA ALA A 893 -10.65 11.13 -10.45
C ALA A 893 -11.27 9.97 -9.65
N ALA A 894 -11.02 9.89 -8.34
CA ALA A 894 -11.60 8.86 -7.47
C ALA A 894 -13.13 8.98 -7.38
N VAL A 895 -13.67 10.21 -7.27
CA VAL A 895 -15.14 10.45 -7.29
C VAL A 895 -15.75 10.09 -8.63
N ALA A 896 -15.12 10.49 -9.74
CA ALA A 896 -15.59 10.12 -11.08
C ALA A 896 -15.60 8.60 -11.28
N ALA A 897 -14.55 7.90 -10.84
CA ALA A 897 -14.47 6.45 -10.88
C ALA A 897 -15.55 5.79 -10.00
N ARG A 898 -15.71 6.26 -8.76
CA ARG A 898 -16.74 5.76 -7.84
C ARG A 898 -18.15 5.92 -8.40
N TRP A 899 -18.44 7.07 -9.01
CA TRP A 899 -19.75 7.34 -9.63
C TRP A 899 -20.08 6.31 -10.72
N VAL A 900 -19.11 5.99 -11.60
CA VAL A 900 -19.31 4.96 -12.64
C VAL A 900 -19.41 3.57 -12.03
N LEU A 901 -18.59 3.25 -11.03
CA LEU A 901 -18.62 1.96 -10.32
C LEU A 901 -19.94 1.70 -9.58
N ASP A 902 -20.67 2.76 -9.19
CA ASP A 902 -21.96 2.61 -8.52
C ASP A 902 -23.11 2.32 -9.49
N ILE A 903 -22.87 2.35 -10.81
CA ILE A 903 -23.85 1.90 -11.79
C ILE A 903 -23.94 0.36 -11.71
N PRO A 904 -25.11 -0.24 -11.40
CA PRO A 904 -25.21 -1.66 -11.04
C PRO A 904 -24.66 -2.66 -12.08
N VAL A 905 -24.77 -2.32 -13.38
CA VAL A 905 -24.27 -3.17 -14.47
C VAL A 905 -22.76 -3.07 -14.69
N VAL A 906 -22.09 -2.07 -14.12
CA VAL A 906 -20.65 -1.86 -14.25
C VAL A 906 -19.91 -2.82 -13.32
N LYS A 907 -19.22 -3.78 -13.94
CA LYS A 907 -18.38 -4.75 -13.24
C LYS A 907 -17.02 -4.16 -12.89
N ALA A 908 -16.41 -3.45 -13.84
CA ALA A 908 -15.18 -2.72 -13.59
C ALA A 908 -15.07 -1.46 -14.44
N VAL A 909 -14.28 -0.49 -13.97
CA VAL A 909 -13.81 0.63 -14.79
C VAL A 909 -12.39 0.35 -15.28
N ILE A 910 -12.08 0.77 -16.50
CA ILE A 910 -10.75 0.64 -17.12
C ILE A 910 -10.06 2.01 -17.00
N VAL A 911 -9.00 2.05 -16.18
CA VAL A 911 -8.19 3.25 -15.97
C VAL A 911 -6.83 3.06 -16.62
N GLY A 912 -6.41 4.01 -17.46
CA GLY A 912 -5.12 3.95 -18.14
C GLY A 912 -3.96 3.95 -17.14
N ALA A 913 -3.09 2.93 -17.21
CA ALA A 913 -1.93 2.80 -16.34
C ALA A 913 -0.63 2.96 -17.14
N ARG A 914 0.21 3.93 -16.76
CA ARG A 914 1.57 4.03 -17.29
C ARG A 914 2.45 3.09 -16.48
N LEU A 915 2.99 2.07 -17.13
CA LEU A 915 3.89 1.12 -16.49
C LEU A 915 5.29 1.74 -16.38
N THR A 916 5.54 2.43 -15.26
CA THR A 916 6.82 3.09 -14.94
C THR A 916 7.23 2.82 -13.49
N SER A 917 8.36 3.36 -13.04
CA SER A 917 8.74 3.34 -11.61
C SER A 917 7.70 4.03 -10.70
N GLU A 918 6.81 4.84 -11.26
CA GLU A 918 5.71 5.50 -10.52
C GLU A 918 4.43 4.67 -10.45
N SER A 919 4.40 3.42 -10.95
CA SER A 919 3.19 2.58 -10.95
C SER A 919 2.51 2.45 -9.59
N GLY A 920 3.27 2.48 -8.48
CA GLY A 920 2.71 2.48 -7.12
C GLY A 920 1.86 3.71 -6.77
N LYS A 921 2.11 4.86 -7.42
CA LYS A 921 1.29 6.06 -7.27
C LYS A 921 -0.08 5.88 -7.93
N TYR A 922 -0.12 5.30 -9.14
CA TYR A 922 -1.38 4.98 -9.81
C TYR A 922 -2.21 3.96 -9.02
N ALA A 923 -1.57 2.95 -8.40
CA ALA A 923 -2.26 2.04 -7.47
C ALA A 923 -2.95 2.82 -6.34
N THR A 924 -2.23 3.74 -5.70
CA THR A 924 -2.76 4.52 -4.57
C THR A 924 -3.94 5.39 -4.98
N ASP A 925 -3.83 6.12 -6.08
CA ASP A 925 -4.86 7.03 -6.57
C ASP A 925 -6.11 6.26 -7.04
N ASN A 926 -5.94 5.10 -7.67
CA ASN A 926 -7.05 4.25 -8.10
C ASN A 926 -7.79 3.63 -6.90
N LEU A 927 -7.06 3.16 -5.90
CA LEU A 927 -7.64 2.52 -4.71
C LEU A 927 -8.45 3.51 -3.87
N ALA A 928 -8.13 4.81 -3.91
CA ALA A 928 -8.91 5.83 -3.24
C ALA A 928 -10.40 5.80 -3.61
N ALA A 929 -10.76 5.33 -4.82
CA ALA A 929 -12.15 5.18 -5.24
C ALA A 929 -12.93 4.15 -4.40
N PHE A 930 -12.28 3.15 -3.78
CA PHE A 930 -12.97 2.19 -2.89
C PHE A 930 -13.05 2.67 -1.44
N GLY A 931 -12.48 3.84 -1.12
CA GLY A 931 -12.34 4.34 0.25
C GLY A 931 -13.54 5.12 0.79
N PHE A 932 -14.61 5.25 0.00
CA PHE A 932 -15.81 6.02 0.34
C PHE A 932 -17.00 5.55 -0.50
N SER A 933 -18.20 6.02 -0.14
CA SER A 933 -19.43 5.79 -0.89
C SER A 933 -20.13 7.12 -1.15
N LEU A 934 -20.78 7.26 -2.29
CA LEU A 934 -21.56 8.44 -2.63
C LEU A 934 -22.95 8.36 -1.98
N ASP A 935 -23.24 9.30 -1.08
CA ASP A 935 -24.55 9.44 -0.45
C ASP A 935 -25.57 10.12 -1.37
N GLU A 936 -26.82 10.26 -0.92
CA GLU A 936 -27.90 10.87 -1.71
C GLU A 936 -27.63 12.34 -2.06
N ASP A 937 -26.99 13.09 -1.16
CA ASP A 937 -26.63 14.49 -1.38
C ASP A 937 -25.53 14.61 -2.45
N ASP A 938 -24.52 13.72 -2.43
CA ASP A 938 -23.48 13.66 -3.45
C ASP A 938 -24.08 13.38 -4.83
N ARG A 939 -24.95 12.36 -4.90
CA ARG A 939 -25.61 11.95 -6.14
C ARG A 939 -26.50 13.07 -6.66
N GLY A 940 -27.33 13.66 -5.80
CA GLY A 940 -28.21 14.77 -6.16
C GLY A 940 -27.43 15.99 -6.67
N ARG A 941 -26.26 16.29 -6.09
CA ARG A 941 -25.42 17.40 -6.53
C ARG A 941 -24.81 17.16 -7.91
N ILE A 942 -24.31 15.95 -8.17
CA ILE A 942 -23.77 15.57 -9.47
C ILE A 942 -24.89 15.57 -10.51
N GLU A 943 -26.05 14.99 -10.18
CA GLU A 943 -27.22 14.92 -11.07
C GLU A 943 -27.73 16.32 -11.45
N ALA A 944 -27.87 17.23 -10.48
CA ALA A 944 -28.26 18.62 -10.73
C ALA A 944 -27.26 19.34 -11.66
N ALA A 945 -25.96 19.08 -11.52
CA ALA A 945 -24.95 19.65 -12.42
C ALA A 945 -25.05 19.05 -13.84
N GLN A 946 -25.44 17.79 -13.95
CA GLN A 946 -25.63 17.07 -15.22
C GLN A 946 -26.89 17.50 -15.98
N GLU A 947 -27.87 18.18 -15.36
CA GLU A 947 -29.03 18.75 -16.06
C GLU A 947 -28.62 19.77 -17.13
N GLY A 948 -27.47 20.41 -16.96
CA GLY A 948 -26.92 21.36 -17.92
C GLY A 948 -26.11 20.72 -19.06
N LEU A 949 -26.06 19.39 -19.17
CA LEU A 949 -25.39 18.68 -20.27
C LEU A 949 -26.36 18.38 -21.41
N GLU A 950 -25.86 18.41 -22.63
CA GLU A 950 -26.53 17.81 -23.79
C GLU A 950 -26.24 16.30 -23.81
N ASP A 951 -27.21 15.52 -24.32
CA ASP A 951 -27.00 14.08 -24.48
C ASP A 951 -26.09 13.80 -25.67
N ILE A 952 -25.08 12.96 -25.45
CA ILE A 952 -24.23 12.49 -26.54
C ILE A 952 -25.12 11.70 -27.53
N PRO A 953 -25.09 12.04 -28.84
CA PRO A 953 -25.92 11.38 -29.83
C PRO A 953 -25.67 9.87 -29.91
N GLY A 954 -26.73 9.12 -30.21
CA GLY A 954 -26.66 7.67 -30.41
C GLY A 954 -26.65 6.85 -29.12
N ASP A 955 -26.34 5.56 -29.28
CA ASP A 955 -26.19 4.61 -28.18
C ASP A 955 -24.69 4.37 -27.87
N CYS A 956 -24.37 3.57 -26.86
CA CYS A 956 -23.00 3.19 -26.53
C CYS A 956 -22.27 2.58 -27.74
N GLY A 957 -21.07 3.10 -28.04
CA GLY A 957 -20.24 2.65 -29.15
C GLY A 957 -20.49 3.39 -30.47
N ASP A 958 -21.60 4.12 -30.62
CA ASP A 958 -21.90 4.88 -31.84
C ASP A 958 -20.85 5.97 -32.14
N GLU A 959 -20.03 6.35 -31.15
CA GLU A 959 -18.88 7.23 -31.36
C GLU A 959 -17.88 6.71 -32.41
N TYR A 960 -17.91 5.41 -32.73
CA TYR A 960 -17.08 4.75 -33.75
C TYR A 960 -17.85 4.43 -35.03
N ARG A 961 -19.15 4.76 -35.13
CA ARG A 961 -20.01 4.36 -36.25
C ARG A 961 -20.79 5.50 -36.87
N ARG A 962 -21.08 6.56 -36.12
CA ARG A 962 -21.95 7.65 -36.55
C ARG A 962 -21.30 9.01 -36.29
N PRO A 963 -21.42 9.96 -37.23
CA PRO A 963 -21.05 11.35 -36.99
C PRO A 963 -21.90 12.01 -35.87
N PRO A 964 -21.31 12.90 -35.05
CA PRO A 964 -19.88 13.22 -35.02
C PRO A 964 -19.07 12.06 -34.44
N PHE A 965 -18.05 11.60 -35.18
CA PHE A 965 -17.15 10.56 -34.69
C PHE A 965 -16.34 11.11 -33.53
N LEU A 966 -16.41 10.44 -32.38
CA LEU A 966 -15.68 10.85 -31.18
C LEU A 966 -14.41 10.01 -31.03
N THR A 967 -13.67 9.88 -32.14
CA THR A 967 -12.33 9.30 -32.19
C THR A 967 -11.28 10.40 -31.96
N ALA A 968 -10.01 10.02 -31.83
CA ALA A 968 -8.95 11.01 -31.68
C ALA A 968 -8.74 11.86 -32.95
N SER A 969 -8.82 11.27 -34.15
CA SER A 969 -8.78 11.99 -35.43
C SER A 969 -10.06 12.78 -35.69
N GLY A 970 -11.20 12.35 -35.14
CA GLY A 970 -12.51 12.92 -35.45
C GLY A 970 -13.15 12.34 -36.71
N ASP A 971 -12.54 11.27 -37.26
CA ASP A 971 -13.03 10.48 -38.39
C ASP A 971 -12.66 9.00 -38.18
N LEU A 972 -12.94 8.17 -39.19
CA LEU A 972 -12.59 6.75 -39.23
C LEU A 972 -11.50 6.42 -40.26
N SER A 973 -10.80 7.42 -40.80
CA SER A 973 -9.82 7.26 -41.89
C SER A 973 -8.66 6.31 -41.54
N GLN A 974 -8.40 6.12 -40.25
CA GLN A 974 -7.37 5.22 -39.71
C GLN A 974 -7.87 3.79 -39.45
N HIS A 975 -9.18 3.57 -39.56
CA HIS A 975 -9.86 2.34 -39.16
C HIS A 975 -10.66 1.70 -40.30
N LEU A 976 -11.16 2.49 -41.24
CA LEU A 976 -11.90 2.07 -42.41
C LEU A 976 -11.21 2.53 -43.68
N GLN A 977 -11.07 1.64 -44.66
CA GLN A 977 -10.73 2.02 -46.03
C GLN A 977 -12.03 2.41 -46.74
N GLU A 978 -12.13 3.62 -47.27
CA GLU A 978 -13.32 4.03 -48.01
C GLU A 978 -13.44 3.24 -49.34
N GLU A 979 -14.57 2.56 -49.55
CA GLU A 979 -14.94 1.98 -50.84
C GLU A 979 -15.44 3.06 -51.84
N GLU A 980 -14.74 4.21 -51.94
CA GLU A 980 -15.07 5.29 -52.89
C GLU A 980 -15.26 4.75 -54.32
N SER A 981 -14.48 3.73 -54.68
CA SER A 981 -14.53 3.12 -56.01
C SER A 981 -15.85 2.40 -56.36
N GLU A 982 -16.60 1.86 -55.40
CA GLU A 982 -17.87 1.17 -55.67
C GLU A 982 -19.02 2.15 -55.80
N ARG A 983 -19.06 3.17 -54.93
CA ARG A 983 -20.03 4.26 -55.04
C ARG A 983 -19.91 4.98 -56.37
N ASP A 984 -18.70 5.28 -56.82
CA ASP A 984 -18.45 5.92 -58.13
C ASP A 984 -18.90 5.05 -59.30
N LYS A 985 -18.75 3.71 -59.20
CA LYS A 985 -19.26 2.78 -60.21
C LYS A 985 -20.79 2.80 -60.25
N VAL A 986 -21.45 2.82 -59.10
CA VAL A 986 -22.91 2.89 -59.00
C VAL A 986 -23.41 4.22 -59.55
N GLU A 987 -22.88 5.35 -59.09
CA GLU A 987 -23.26 6.68 -59.58
C GLU A 987 -22.98 6.82 -61.08
N GLY A 988 -21.83 6.33 -61.56
CA GLY A 988 -21.48 6.30 -62.98
C GLY A 988 -22.41 5.42 -63.82
N ALA A 989 -22.96 4.34 -63.26
CA ALA A 989 -23.97 3.51 -63.93
C ALA A 989 -25.32 4.22 -64.00
N ILE A 990 -25.74 4.86 -62.90
CA ILE A 990 -26.99 5.64 -62.83
C ILE A 990 -26.94 6.84 -63.77
N ALA A 991 -25.82 7.57 -63.83
CA ALA A 991 -25.61 8.68 -64.76
C ALA A 991 -25.70 8.26 -66.23
N LYS A 992 -25.43 6.98 -66.54
CA LYS A 992 -25.58 6.38 -67.87
C LYS A 992 -26.99 5.80 -68.11
N GLY A 993 -27.95 6.08 -67.22
CA GLY A 993 -29.33 5.59 -67.31
C GLY A 993 -29.47 4.08 -67.06
N LYS A 994 -28.48 3.43 -66.43
CA LYS A 994 -28.54 1.99 -66.16
C LYS A 994 -29.28 1.70 -64.86
N ARG A 995 -29.93 0.53 -64.81
CA ARG A 995 -30.43 -0.08 -63.56
C ARG A 995 -29.25 -0.73 -62.82
N VAL A 996 -29.21 -0.54 -61.50
CA VAL A 996 -28.26 -1.22 -60.61
C VAL A 996 -29.04 -2.21 -59.75
N GLU A 997 -28.52 -3.42 -59.62
CA GLU A 997 -29.11 -4.50 -58.83
C GLU A 997 -28.10 -5.00 -57.81
N PHE A 998 -28.51 -5.10 -56.55
CA PHE A 998 -27.70 -5.65 -55.46
C PHE A 998 -28.33 -6.95 -54.96
N ARG A 999 -27.48 -7.94 -54.70
CA ARG A 999 -27.86 -9.25 -54.16
C ARG A 999 -27.16 -9.45 -52.81
N SER A 1000 -27.92 -9.86 -51.81
CA SER A 1000 -27.40 -10.12 -50.46
C SER A 1000 -26.92 -11.55 -50.26
N GLY A 1001 -27.25 -12.46 -51.19
CA GLY A 1001 -26.95 -13.89 -51.04
C GLY A 1001 -28.01 -14.66 -50.21
N GLY A 1002 -29.18 -14.04 -49.98
CA GLY A 1002 -30.32 -14.67 -49.33
C GLY A 1002 -30.78 -15.95 -50.05
N LYS A 1003 -31.21 -16.97 -49.29
CA LYS A 1003 -31.58 -18.30 -49.83
C LYS A 1003 -32.66 -18.24 -50.92
N TRP A 1004 -33.53 -17.24 -50.84
CA TRP A 1004 -34.66 -17.07 -51.75
C TRP A 1004 -34.35 -16.25 -53.01
N GLU A 1005 -33.32 -15.40 -53.03
CA GLU A 1005 -32.99 -14.55 -54.18
C GLU A 1005 -32.80 -15.33 -55.49
N PRO A 1006 -31.98 -16.40 -55.53
CA PRO A 1006 -31.82 -17.18 -56.76
C PRO A 1006 -33.05 -18.05 -57.09
N VAL A 1007 -33.87 -18.41 -56.10
CA VAL A 1007 -35.02 -19.31 -56.27
C VAL A 1007 -36.25 -18.55 -56.76
N ALA A 1008 -36.55 -17.41 -56.14
CA ALA A 1008 -37.69 -16.56 -56.45
C ALA A 1008 -37.37 -15.49 -57.52
N GLY A 1009 -36.09 -15.33 -57.89
CA GLY A 1009 -35.68 -14.46 -58.99
C GLY A 1009 -35.76 -12.96 -58.69
N TYR A 1010 -35.37 -12.55 -57.48
CA TYR A 1010 -35.35 -11.13 -57.07
C TYR A 1010 -33.96 -10.68 -56.63
N SER A 1011 -33.77 -9.36 -56.60
CA SER A 1011 -32.56 -8.71 -56.08
C SER A 1011 -32.88 -8.05 -54.73
N ARG A 1012 -31.97 -8.11 -53.77
CA ARG A 1012 -32.15 -7.48 -52.44
C ARG A 1012 -32.48 -5.99 -52.58
N ALA A 1013 -31.76 -5.27 -53.43
CA ALA A 1013 -32.08 -3.90 -53.77
C ALA A 1013 -31.97 -3.65 -55.27
N VAL A 1014 -32.79 -2.72 -55.76
CA VAL A 1014 -32.77 -2.24 -57.14
C VAL A 1014 -32.78 -0.72 -57.11
N ARG A 1015 -31.79 -0.10 -57.77
CA ARG A 1015 -31.77 1.35 -58.02
C ARG A 1015 -32.00 1.66 -59.49
N PHE A 1016 -32.89 2.60 -59.75
CA PHE A 1016 -33.07 3.22 -61.05
C PHE A 1016 -33.33 4.72 -60.89
N GLY A 1017 -32.45 5.55 -61.46
CA GLY A 1017 -32.42 6.97 -61.15
C GLY A 1017 -32.15 7.21 -59.66
N ASN A 1018 -32.98 8.03 -59.03
CA ASN A 1018 -32.87 8.36 -57.61
C ASN A 1018 -33.64 7.40 -56.69
N VAL A 1019 -34.45 6.47 -57.24
CA VAL A 1019 -35.27 5.59 -56.42
C VAL A 1019 -34.56 4.26 -56.19
N ILE A 1020 -34.44 3.87 -54.92
CA ILE A 1020 -33.97 2.56 -54.48
C ILE A 1020 -35.14 1.81 -53.86
N ARG A 1021 -35.37 0.59 -54.33
CA ARG A 1021 -36.35 -0.34 -53.75
C ARG A 1021 -35.61 -1.50 -53.14
N VAL A 1022 -35.80 -1.70 -51.84
CA VAL A 1022 -35.27 -2.83 -51.10
C VAL A 1022 -36.41 -3.82 -50.90
N SER A 1023 -36.21 -5.05 -51.37
CA SER A 1023 -37.17 -6.14 -51.26
C SER A 1023 -37.47 -6.47 -49.79
N GLY A 1024 -38.60 -7.14 -49.54
CA GLY A 1024 -38.93 -7.67 -48.22
C GLY A 1024 -37.75 -8.41 -47.59
N THR A 1025 -37.33 -7.94 -46.42
CA THR A 1025 -36.09 -8.34 -45.75
C THR A 1025 -36.40 -8.93 -44.39
N THR A 1026 -35.90 -10.15 -44.17
CA THR A 1026 -36.02 -10.92 -42.94
C THR A 1026 -34.63 -11.09 -42.31
N ALA A 1027 -34.59 -11.55 -41.06
CA ALA A 1027 -33.36 -11.76 -40.30
C ALA A 1027 -32.59 -13.05 -40.68
N GLY A 1028 -32.43 -13.30 -41.99
CA GLY A 1028 -31.74 -14.50 -42.48
C GLY A 1028 -30.23 -14.45 -42.20
N PRO A 1029 -29.62 -15.53 -41.69
CA PRO A 1029 -28.19 -15.54 -41.43
C PRO A 1029 -27.37 -15.70 -42.72
N PRO A 1030 -26.08 -15.33 -42.68
CA PRO A 1030 -25.13 -15.60 -43.76
C PRO A 1030 -25.14 -17.08 -44.16
N PRO A 1031 -24.96 -17.40 -45.47
CA PRO A 1031 -25.03 -18.78 -45.98
C PRO A 1031 -24.26 -19.83 -45.16
N GLU A 1032 -23.08 -19.46 -44.69
CA GLU A 1032 -22.14 -20.31 -43.97
C GLU A 1032 -22.56 -20.58 -42.52
N LEU A 1033 -23.39 -19.70 -41.93
CA LEU A 1033 -23.88 -19.85 -40.56
C LEU A 1033 -25.21 -20.61 -40.48
N ARG A 1034 -25.93 -20.76 -41.61
CA ARG A 1034 -27.24 -21.44 -41.68
C ARG A 1034 -27.29 -22.83 -41.03
N PRO A 1035 -26.25 -23.69 -41.12
CA PRO A 1035 -26.29 -25.01 -40.47
C PRO A 1035 -26.37 -24.96 -38.93
N GLY A 1036 -25.99 -23.84 -38.29
CA GLY A 1036 -25.96 -23.68 -36.83
C GLY A 1036 -26.72 -22.47 -36.29
N LEU A 1037 -27.28 -21.63 -37.16
CA LEU A 1037 -28.10 -20.47 -36.84
C LEU A 1037 -29.22 -20.39 -37.88
N GLU A 1038 -30.46 -20.58 -37.45
CA GLU A 1038 -31.62 -20.61 -38.36
C GLU A 1038 -32.11 -19.21 -38.72
N VAL A 1039 -32.22 -18.33 -37.71
CA VAL A 1039 -32.62 -16.93 -37.83
C VAL A 1039 -31.80 -16.07 -36.86
N VAL A 1040 -31.32 -14.92 -37.31
CA VAL A 1040 -30.63 -13.94 -36.47
C VAL A 1040 -31.65 -13.27 -35.55
N GLY A 1041 -31.35 -13.19 -34.26
CA GLY A 1041 -32.27 -12.66 -33.24
C GLY A 1041 -33.25 -13.69 -32.66
N GLY A 1042 -33.15 -14.96 -33.06
CA GLY A 1042 -33.88 -16.07 -32.46
C GLY A 1042 -35.39 -15.81 -32.39
N THR A 1043 -35.98 -15.93 -31.20
CA THR A 1043 -37.43 -15.78 -30.98
C THR A 1043 -37.89 -14.35 -30.69
N SER A 1044 -36.99 -13.36 -30.77
CA SER A 1044 -37.31 -11.95 -30.53
C SER A 1044 -37.62 -11.23 -31.84
N ALA A 1045 -38.87 -10.82 -32.03
CA ALA A 1045 -39.28 -10.04 -33.19
C ALA A 1045 -38.53 -8.70 -33.27
N ARG A 1046 -38.24 -8.08 -32.12
CA ARG A 1046 -37.39 -6.88 -32.02
C ARG A 1046 -36.01 -7.10 -32.63
N SER A 1047 -35.30 -8.15 -32.20
CA SER A 1047 -33.95 -8.44 -32.68
C SER A 1047 -33.94 -8.86 -34.15
N GLN A 1048 -34.96 -9.59 -34.60
CA GLN A 1048 -35.14 -9.88 -36.03
C GLN A 1048 -35.37 -8.59 -36.84
N ALA A 1049 -36.11 -7.62 -36.32
CA ALA A 1049 -36.32 -6.34 -36.99
C ALA A 1049 -35.02 -5.54 -37.11
N VAL A 1050 -34.18 -5.53 -36.06
CA VAL A 1050 -32.84 -4.91 -36.11
C VAL A 1050 -31.99 -5.55 -37.21
N ALA A 1051 -31.87 -6.88 -37.24
CA ALA A 1051 -31.10 -7.60 -38.25
C ALA A 1051 -31.60 -7.32 -39.69
N ALA A 1052 -32.92 -7.24 -39.87
CA ALA A 1052 -33.51 -6.89 -41.16
C ALA A 1052 -33.16 -5.44 -41.57
N LEU A 1053 -33.20 -4.50 -40.63
CA LEU A 1053 -32.84 -3.09 -40.86
C LEU A 1053 -31.35 -2.92 -41.19
N ASP A 1054 -30.45 -3.67 -40.56
CA ASP A 1054 -29.02 -3.65 -40.91
C ASP A 1054 -28.77 -4.14 -42.35
N THR A 1055 -29.47 -5.22 -42.73
CA THR A 1055 -29.42 -5.75 -44.09
C THR A 1055 -29.98 -4.72 -45.10
N ILE A 1056 -31.06 -4.03 -44.74
CA ILE A 1056 -31.61 -2.94 -45.55
C ILE A 1056 -30.61 -1.80 -45.70
N GLU A 1057 -30.00 -1.34 -44.60
CA GLU A 1057 -29.01 -0.26 -44.63
C GLU A 1057 -27.80 -0.63 -45.49
N GLY A 1058 -27.24 -1.82 -45.33
CA GLY A 1058 -26.16 -2.32 -46.18
C GLY A 1058 -26.53 -2.36 -47.66
N SER A 1059 -27.79 -2.73 -47.96
CA SER A 1059 -28.31 -2.75 -49.32
C SER A 1059 -28.48 -1.35 -49.92
N LEU A 1060 -28.89 -0.38 -49.11
CA LEU A 1060 -28.95 1.04 -49.50
C LEU A 1060 -27.55 1.57 -49.78
N LYS A 1061 -26.59 1.36 -48.87
CA LYS A 1061 -25.17 1.76 -49.03
C LYS A 1061 -24.57 1.23 -50.33
N ARG A 1062 -24.70 -0.08 -50.59
CA ARG A 1062 -24.21 -0.74 -51.82
C ARG A 1062 -24.94 -0.28 -53.09
N SER A 1063 -26.13 0.31 -52.94
CA SER A 1063 -26.90 0.92 -54.04
C SER A 1063 -26.67 2.44 -54.16
N GLY A 1064 -25.75 3.02 -53.39
CA GLY A 1064 -25.40 4.45 -53.41
C GLY A 1064 -26.38 5.37 -52.69
N GLY A 1065 -27.25 4.84 -51.84
CA GLY A 1065 -28.13 5.60 -50.94
C GLY A 1065 -27.78 5.38 -49.47
N SER A 1066 -28.62 5.89 -48.57
CA SER A 1066 -28.46 5.78 -47.12
C SER A 1066 -29.82 5.61 -46.42
N MET A 1067 -29.79 5.27 -45.13
CA MET A 1067 -31.03 5.23 -44.33
C MET A 1067 -31.72 6.59 -44.24
N ALA A 1068 -31.01 7.71 -44.36
CA ALA A 1068 -31.61 9.05 -44.39
C ALA A 1068 -32.44 9.31 -45.66
N ASP A 1069 -32.24 8.52 -46.73
CA ASP A 1069 -32.99 8.64 -47.98
C ASP A 1069 -34.32 7.87 -47.95
N VAL A 1070 -34.62 7.14 -46.87
CA VAL A 1070 -35.81 6.30 -46.79
C VAL A 1070 -37.07 7.15 -46.63
N VAL A 1071 -37.98 7.01 -47.59
CA VAL A 1071 -39.25 7.76 -47.60
C VAL A 1071 -40.42 6.89 -47.15
N ARG A 1072 -40.32 5.56 -47.30
CA ARG A 1072 -41.39 4.63 -46.95
C ARG A 1072 -40.87 3.29 -46.43
N THR A 1073 -41.58 2.76 -45.43
CA THR A 1073 -41.41 1.39 -44.94
C THR A 1073 -42.74 0.64 -44.92
N ARG A 1074 -42.68 -0.68 -45.16
CA ARG A 1074 -43.77 -1.61 -44.90
C ARG A 1074 -43.24 -2.70 -43.98
N VAL A 1075 -43.93 -2.93 -42.87
CA VAL A 1075 -43.56 -3.89 -41.85
C VAL A 1075 -44.65 -4.95 -41.79
N MET A 1076 -44.28 -6.19 -42.08
CA MET A 1076 -45.15 -7.36 -41.99
C MET A 1076 -44.73 -8.18 -40.77
N LEU A 1077 -45.67 -8.40 -39.85
CA LEU A 1077 -45.46 -9.09 -38.58
C LEU A 1077 -46.20 -10.42 -38.57
N ARG A 1078 -45.61 -11.47 -37.99
CA ARG A 1078 -46.33 -12.74 -37.79
C ARG A 1078 -47.38 -12.63 -36.69
N ARG A 1079 -47.08 -11.90 -35.61
CA ARG A 1079 -47.86 -11.86 -34.38
C ARG A 1079 -48.26 -10.43 -34.03
N GLU A 1080 -49.47 -10.25 -33.51
CA GLU A 1080 -49.99 -8.92 -33.15
C GLU A 1080 -49.31 -8.38 -31.89
N GLU A 1081 -48.96 -9.25 -30.94
CA GLU A 1081 -48.27 -8.87 -29.70
C GLU A 1081 -46.87 -8.26 -29.92
N ASP A 1082 -46.24 -8.51 -31.07
CA ASP A 1082 -44.90 -8.01 -31.39
C ASP A 1082 -44.89 -6.56 -31.93
N VAL A 1083 -46.06 -5.98 -32.22
CA VAL A 1083 -46.19 -4.67 -32.89
C VAL A 1083 -45.40 -3.59 -32.17
N LEU A 1084 -45.49 -3.53 -30.85
CA LEU A 1084 -44.81 -2.51 -30.04
C LEU A 1084 -43.29 -2.68 -30.13
N GLU A 1085 -42.78 -3.89 -29.89
CA GLU A 1085 -41.34 -4.14 -29.87
C GLU A 1085 -40.69 -3.87 -31.24
N VAL A 1086 -41.34 -4.28 -32.33
CA VAL A 1086 -40.83 -4.03 -33.68
C VAL A 1086 -40.93 -2.55 -34.05
N SER A 1087 -41.99 -1.87 -33.64
CA SER A 1087 -42.16 -0.43 -33.87
C SER A 1087 -41.12 0.39 -33.10
N GLU A 1088 -40.71 -0.04 -31.90
CA GLU A 1088 -39.59 0.55 -31.18
C GLU A 1088 -38.25 0.37 -31.90
N ALA A 1089 -37.96 -0.84 -32.43
CA ALA A 1089 -36.75 -1.10 -33.20
C ALA A 1089 -36.70 -0.25 -34.48
N HIS A 1090 -37.80 -0.20 -35.22
CA HIS A 1090 -37.96 0.63 -36.40
C HIS A 1090 -37.79 2.13 -36.06
N GLY A 1091 -38.51 2.61 -35.04
CA GLY A 1091 -38.43 4.00 -34.60
C GLY A 1091 -37.04 4.42 -34.17
N TRP A 1092 -36.32 3.53 -33.46
CA TRP A 1092 -34.92 3.74 -33.10
C TRP A 1092 -34.02 3.88 -34.33
N ALA A 1093 -34.09 2.94 -35.28
CA ALA A 1093 -33.23 2.95 -36.47
C ALA A 1093 -33.35 4.27 -37.26
N PHE A 1094 -34.57 4.72 -37.55
CA PHE A 1094 -34.75 5.97 -38.31
C PHE A 1094 -34.49 7.23 -37.51
N LYS A 1095 -34.72 7.21 -36.19
CA LYS A 1095 -34.35 8.33 -35.30
C LYS A 1095 -32.85 8.61 -35.35
N CYS A 1096 -32.01 7.58 -35.45
CA CYS A 1096 -30.56 7.73 -35.59
C CYS A 1096 -30.13 8.47 -36.86
N HIS A 1097 -30.98 8.51 -37.88
CA HIS A 1097 -30.76 9.27 -39.13
C HIS A 1097 -31.58 10.57 -39.20
N GLY A 1098 -32.29 10.94 -38.14
CA GLY A 1098 -33.05 12.19 -38.07
C GLY A 1098 -34.28 12.25 -38.96
N ILE A 1099 -34.81 11.11 -39.43
CA ILE A 1099 -35.95 11.06 -40.35
C ILE A 1099 -37.13 10.26 -39.79
N ARG A 1100 -38.30 10.43 -40.40
CA ARG A 1100 -39.53 9.67 -40.10
C ARG A 1100 -40.19 9.23 -41.41
N PRO A 1101 -39.93 8.01 -41.90
CA PRO A 1101 -40.54 7.55 -43.15
C PRO A 1101 -42.04 7.29 -42.99
N ALA A 1102 -42.77 7.35 -44.10
CA ALA A 1102 -44.14 6.87 -44.13
C ALA A 1102 -44.16 5.36 -43.81
N ASN A 1103 -44.89 4.96 -42.78
CA ASN A 1103 -44.89 3.57 -42.31
C ASN A 1103 -46.26 2.92 -42.50
N THR A 1104 -46.27 1.65 -42.90
CA THR A 1104 -47.44 0.77 -42.84
C THR A 1104 -47.04 -0.50 -42.10
N THR A 1105 -47.74 -0.81 -41.01
CA THR A 1105 -47.49 -2.03 -40.22
C THR A 1105 -48.73 -2.91 -40.26
N VAL A 1106 -48.57 -4.18 -40.61
CA VAL A 1106 -49.66 -5.17 -40.71
C VAL A 1106 -49.23 -6.52 -40.17
N THR A 1107 -50.18 -7.30 -39.66
CA THR A 1107 -49.98 -8.72 -39.36
C THR A 1107 -50.24 -9.57 -40.60
N ALA A 1108 -49.34 -10.50 -40.93
CA ALA A 1108 -49.41 -11.37 -42.10
C ALA A 1108 -48.78 -12.75 -41.81
N GLY A 1109 -49.18 -13.77 -42.57
CA GLY A 1109 -48.47 -15.05 -42.56
C GLY A 1109 -47.13 -14.94 -43.29
N LEU A 1110 -46.02 -15.18 -42.59
CA LEU A 1110 -44.66 -15.11 -43.15
C LEU A 1110 -44.15 -16.50 -43.59
N ILE A 1111 -43.15 -16.54 -44.46
CA ILE A 1111 -42.55 -17.79 -44.96
C ILE A 1111 -41.49 -18.28 -43.98
N GLY A 1112 -41.70 -19.45 -43.37
CA GLY A 1112 -40.86 -20.04 -42.32
C GLY A 1112 -41.36 -19.68 -40.93
N ASP A 1113 -41.60 -20.69 -40.08
CA ASP A 1113 -42.15 -20.53 -38.73
C ASP A 1113 -41.23 -19.72 -37.81
N GLU A 1114 -39.93 -19.71 -38.10
CA GLU A 1114 -38.89 -18.98 -37.41
C GLU A 1114 -38.94 -17.46 -37.65
N VAL A 1115 -39.54 -17.02 -38.77
CA VAL A 1115 -39.57 -15.61 -39.19
C VAL A 1115 -40.74 -14.89 -38.55
N LEU A 1116 -40.45 -13.82 -37.80
CA LEU A 1116 -41.44 -13.03 -37.05
C LEU A 1116 -41.72 -11.66 -37.68
N VAL A 1117 -40.77 -11.14 -38.46
CA VAL A 1117 -40.88 -9.83 -39.11
C VAL A 1117 -40.21 -9.83 -40.48
N GLU A 1118 -40.84 -9.15 -41.42
CA GLU A 1118 -40.30 -8.82 -42.73
C GLU A 1118 -40.51 -7.33 -43.02
N ILE A 1119 -39.45 -6.65 -43.49
CA ILE A 1119 -39.47 -5.20 -43.73
C ILE A 1119 -39.10 -4.89 -45.19
N GLU A 1120 -39.95 -4.12 -45.86
CA GLU A 1120 -39.70 -3.58 -47.20
C GLU A 1120 -39.45 -2.07 -47.10
N VAL A 1121 -38.53 -1.55 -47.92
CA VAL A 1121 -38.13 -0.14 -47.90
C VAL A 1121 -38.08 0.46 -49.29
N GLU A 1122 -38.59 1.68 -49.42
CA GLU A 1122 -38.37 2.56 -50.58
C GLU A 1122 -37.62 3.81 -50.14
N ALA A 1123 -36.54 4.13 -50.85
CA ALA A 1123 -35.68 5.28 -50.60
C ALA A 1123 -35.53 6.14 -51.86
N GLU A 1124 -35.39 7.44 -51.67
CA GLU A 1124 -35.14 8.42 -52.72
C GLU A 1124 -33.85 9.19 -52.40
N VAL A 1125 -32.80 8.94 -53.18
CA VAL A 1125 -31.45 9.50 -52.97
C VAL A 1125 -31.51 11.03 -53.01
N GLY A 1126 -31.08 11.67 -51.93
CA GLY A 1126 -31.09 13.11 -51.74
C GLY A 1126 -32.27 13.65 -50.93
N SER A 1127 -33.21 12.78 -50.51
CA SER A 1127 -34.40 13.17 -49.73
C SER A 1127 -34.14 13.40 -48.24
N GLY A 1128 -32.94 13.11 -47.73
CA GLY A 1128 -32.61 13.21 -46.30
C GLY A 1128 -32.70 14.61 -45.68
N LYS A 1129 -32.88 15.68 -46.47
CA LYS A 1129 -33.20 17.02 -45.95
C LYS A 1129 -34.72 17.16 -45.81
N SER A 1130 -35.23 17.05 -44.58
CA SER A 1130 -36.66 17.12 -44.31
C SER A 1130 -37.06 18.34 -43.46
N VAL A 1131 -38.32 18.75 -43.63
CA VAL A 1131 -38.99 19.78 -42.82
C VAL A 1131 -40.11 19.10 -42.06
N LEU A 1132 -40.13 19.26 -40.74
CA LEU A 1132 -41.18 18.68 -39.92
C LEU A 1132 -42.36 19.66 -39.86
N VAL A 1133 -43.55 19.16 -40.23
CA VAL A 1133 -44.82 19.88 -40.08
C VAL A 1133 -45.61 19.20 -38.97
N ILE A 1134 -45.83 19.89 -37.86
CA ILE A 1134 -46.62 19.39 -36.73
C ILE A 1134 -48.01 20.04 -36.82
N GLY A 1135 -49.05 19.21 -36.89
CA GLY A 1135 -50.43 19.68 -36.74
C GLY A 1135 -50.83 19.65 -35.26
N GLU A 1136 -51.08 20.82 -34.66
CA GLU A 1136 -51.77 20.90 -33.36
C GLU A 1136 -53.28 21.03 -33.58
N ASP A 1137 -54.07 20.38 -32.72
CA ASP A 1137 -55.49 20.69 -32.57
C ASP A 1137 -55.63 22.17 -32.19
N ARG A 1138 -56.09 23.00 -33.14
CA ARG A 1138 -56.32 24.47 -33.08
C ARG A 1138 -55.27 25.39 -33.74
N GLY A 1139 -54.80 25.02 -34.93
CA GLY A 1139 -54.67 26.01 -36.03
C GLY A 1139 -53.39 26.84 -36.10
N VAL A 1140 -52.29 26.42 -35.46
CA VAL A 1140 -50.95 26.97 -35.73
C VAL A 1140 -50.07 25.87 -36.29
N VAL A 1141 -49.60 26.05 -37.52
CA VAL A 1141 -48.62 25.16 -38.17
C VAL A 1141 -47.22 25.66 -37.81
N GLN A 1142 -46.46 24.89 -37.02
CA GLN A 1142 -45.03 25.13 -36.88
C GLN A 1142 -44.27 24.40 -37.99
N VAL A 1143 -43.53 25.18 -38.77
CA VAL A 1143 -42.57 24.69 -39.78
C VAL A 1143 -41.18 24.83 -39.17
N ALA A 1144 -40.51 23.72 -38.90
CA ALA A 1144 -39.15 23.70 -38.40
C ALA A 1144 -38.26 22.85 -39.32
N GLU A 1145 -37.01 23.29 -39.55
CA GLU A 1145 -35.98 22.36 -40.02
C GLU A 1145 -35.96 21.17 -39.07
N ALA A 1146 -35.97 19.95 -39.60
CA ALA A 1146 -35.89 18.74 -38.79
C ALA A 1146 -34.51 18.66 -38.12
N ARG A 1147 -34.30 19.44 -37.04
CA ARG A 1147 -33.16 19.29 -36.14
C ARG A 1147 -33.57 18.35 -35.02
N CYS A 1148 -32.64 17.47 -34.67
CA CYS A 1148 -32.76 16.44 -33.66
C CYS A 1148 -33.07 17.06 -32.28
N THR A 1149 -34.33 17.43 -32.05
CA THR A 1149 -34.80 18.01 -30.79
C THR A 1149 -35.51 16.89 -30.07
N ILE A 1150 -34.92 16.44 -28.96
CA ILE A 1150 -35.49 15.41 -28.09
C ILE A 1150 -36.77 15.97 -27.46
N LEU A 1151 -37.93 15.64 -28.00
CA LEU A 1151 -39.20 15.75 -27.27
C LEU A 1151 -39.32 14.52 -26.37
N VAL A 1152 -38.76 14.58 -25.17
CA VAL A 1152 -39.25 13.74 -24.06
C VAL A 1152 -40.49 14.45 -23.51
N PRO A 1153 -41.67 13.82 -23.43
CA PRO A 1153 -42.79 14.40 -22.71
C PRO A 1153 -42.38 14.54 -21.24
N LYS A 1154 -42.40 15.77 -20.70
CA LYS A 1154 -42.13 16.07 -19.29
C LYS A 1154 -43.26 15.65 -18.34
N SER A 1155 -44.25 14.87 -18.79
CA SER A 1155 -45.36 14.42 -17.96
C SER A 1155 -45.38 12.91 -17.87
N GLY A 1156 -45.23 12.41 -16.65
CA GLY A 1156 -45.41 11.00 -16.30
C GLY A 1156 -46.77 10.51 -16.76
N PHE A 1157 -46.75 9.47 -17.60
CA PHE A 1157 -47.88 8.58 -17.74
C PHE A 1157 -47.60 7.37 -16.85
N HIS A 1158 -48.27 7.32 -15.70
CA HIS A 1158 -48.55 6.07 -15.03
C HIS A 1158 -49.42 5.22 -15.96
N LEU A 1159 -48.92 4.06 -16.35
CA LEU A 1159 -49.76 2.97 -16.82
C LEU A 1159 -49.91 1.99 -15.66
N THR A 1160 -51.15 1.86 -15.20
CA THR A 1160 -51.67 0.78 -14.35
C THR A 1160 -51.40 -0.58 -14.98
#